data_AF-A0A2N2L2T7-F1
#
_entry.id   AF-A0A2N2L2T7-F1
#
_cell.length_a   1.000
_cell.length_b   1.000
_cell.length_c   1.000
_cell.angle_alpha   90.00
_cell.angle_beta   90.00
_cell.angle_gamma   90.00
#
_symmetry.space_group_name_H-M   'P 1'
#
loop_
_entity.id
_entity.type
_entity.pdbx_description
1 polymer ?
#
loop_
_entity_poly.entity_id
_entity_poly.type
_entity_poly.pdbx_seq_one_letter_code
_entity_poly.pdbx_strand_id
1 'polypeptide(L)'
;MRLYKLSILAVLCSLWALAFAAPHSFLPLQFTQPDGSVIDIYASGDEFHNWLHDAENYTIVKNDQGFYVYAESRGDNLVAGSLVVGRDLPSQRSLAPGLMISQDAIRRKYDRYNGTMRDYSNGRSPHTGQFNNLVVFIKFADSPEFTQPITNYDNMFNNANPGANSMKNYFQAASYQQLNVDSFFYPAPNGTAVVSWTDTNPRGYYSPISGSNPIGYDPDDDDERAYREFTLLANCIAGIAPSIPESLVLDGDSDGYIDNVCFIVQGSPDGWAELLWPHRWVLYGADAYINGALVWDFNFQLENSLNSSGASVLSHEMFHSLGAPDLYRYYDNTINPIGGWDLMASNANPPQHMSAWMKYRYGQWLTAPPMITQSGEYSLSPVASSSTNNIYRVPSWRSNESYILEYRKPGAFYDNNLPGYGLLVYRLDAREEGNASGPPDELYLYRPYGTNTTTNGTISMAAYSANANRTEISEVTVPNGFLGNNGAGGLNLYDIGFTNDTITFKIKISDLQLTYPHGGETWFYGTNKTITWKAKNSTGSVKLEYSTDGGANWSTIVASTLNTGSYVWQGVPLVDSATCHVKITHLTSGHHDSNYYAFRIISQLGVPEPLSPMGGDMGSPTNPLLSWTEVIGAVGYNVQLSTDPGFVSNVVNLLGHPTNSYQVSGLQPYTQYWWRVAAEGEQGEGPFCPDQAFTTGNVSELPAVPTQVSPVNNTTNVPLNVTLRWNSAYLADEYHVQVSASPYFGTMAYENTAVSGTSVVCDLLSPNTSYYWRVRSVNPAGFSNYSGNRRFTTGTAVDNDDEVTSPAINSLAQNYPNPFNPTTTISFTVKDPAGLVDVSIYNQRGQLVRRLFSGVPHNNLITLVWDGTDDMGSAVGTGLYLYRMETVGYTETRKMIMIK
;
A
#
# COMPACT_ATOMS: atom_id res chain seq x y z
N MET A 1 -5.68 -4.22 -58.52
CA MET A 1 -5.05 -3.03 -59.14
C MET A 1 -4.83 -1.99 -58.04
N ARG A 2 -3.55 -1.72 -57.71
CA ARG A 2 -2.98 -0.69 -56.79
C ARG A 2 -3.35 -0.78 -55.28
N LEU A 3 -2.46 -1.25 -54.40
CA LEU A 3 -1.33 -0.57 -53.71
C LEU A 3 -1.74 0.63 -52.82
N TYR A 4 -1.61 0.50 -51.49
CA TYR A 4 -0.61 1.22 -50.68
C TYR A 4 -0.47 0.58 -49.27
N LYS A 5 0.79 0.31 -48.89
CA LYS A 5 1.27 -0.01 -47.52
C LYS A 5 1.28 1.29 -46.69
N LEU A 6 1.01 1.21 -45.37
CA LEU A 6 1.94 1.60 -44.29
C LEU A 6 1.29 1.44 -42.89
N SER A 7 2.08 0.93 -41.94
CA SER A 7 2.00 1.12 -40.48
C SER A 7 1.01 0.28 -39.65
N ILE A 8 1.41 -0.96 -39.33
CA ILE A 8 1.05 -1.65 -38.08
C ILE A 8 2.34 -1.78 -37.26
N LEU A 9 2.51 -0.96 -36.22
CA LEU A 9 3.40 -1.22 -35.09
C LEU A 9 3.09 -0.22 -33.97
N ALA A 10 2.64 -0.71 -32.82
CA ALA A 10 2.72 -0.14 -31.46
C ALA A 10 1.49 -0.52 -30.62
N VAL A 11 1.42 -1.78 -30.19
CA VAL A 11 0.72 -2.13 -28.95
C VAL A 11 1.69 -3.02 -28.19
N LEU A 12 2.43 -2.43 -27.26
CA LEU A 12 3.20 -3.14 -26.25
C LEU A 12 3.26 -2.30 -24.97
N CYS A 13 3.05 -3.02 -23.86
CA CYS A 13 3.43 -2.68 -22.49
C CYS A 13 2.62 -1.60 -21.74
N SER A 14 1.76 -2.04 -20.83
CA SER A 14 1.53 -1.34 -19.55
C SER A 14 0.81 -2.23 -18.54
N LEU A 15 1.55 -3.19 -17.97
CA LEU A 15 1.23 -3.80 -16.68
C LEU A 15 2.55 -3.99 -15.94
N TRP A 16 2.95 -2.99 -15.16
CA TRP A 16 4.05 -3.13 -14.18
C TRP A 16 3.55 -2.62 -12.83
N ALA A 17 3.52 -3.54 -11.87
CA ALA A 17 3.35 -3.22 -10.46
C ALA A 17 4.65 -2.56 -9.97
N LEU A 18 4.54 -1.38 -9.35
CA LEU A 18 5.66 -0.63 -8.81
C LEU A 18 6.13 -1.28 -7.50
N ALA A 19 7.32 -1.90 -7.53
CA ALA A 19 8.15 -2.14 -6.35
C ALA A 19 9.21 -1.03 -6.29
N PHE A 20 9.35 -0.38 -5.14
CA PHE A 20 10.32 0.70 -4.93
C PHE A 20 11.50 0.16 -4.10
N ALA A 21 12.73 0.26 -4.61
CA ALA A 21 13.96 -0.21 -3.95
C ALA A 21 15.12 0.81 -4.08
N ALA A 22 16.05 0.83 -3.13
CA ALA A 22 17.51 0.94 -3.37
C ALA A 22 18.12 -0.34 -2.79
N PRO A 23 19.13 -1.03 -3.37
CA PRO A 23 20.08 -0.77 -4.48
C PRO A 23 19.55 -0.32 -5.85
N HIS A 24 20.45 0.06 -6.79
CA HIS A 24 20.08 0.17 -8.21
C HIS A 24 19.25 -1.05 -8.56
N SER A 25 18.01 -0.86 -8.99
CA SER A 25 17.10 -1.96 -9.28
C SER A 25 16.60 -1.78 -10.70
N PHE A 26 16.74 -2.81 -11.51
CA PHE A 26 16.29 -2.81 -12.89
C PHE A 26 16.92 -1.68 -13.73
N LEU A 27 18.23 -1.41 -13.59
CA LEU A 27 18.93 -0.53 -14.51
C LEU A 27 18.88 -1.17 -15.91
N PRO A 28 18.18 -0.59 -16.89
CA PRO A 28 18.03 -1.22 -18.20
C PRO A 28 19.35 -1.14 -18.97
N LEU A 29 19.78 -2.28 -19.49
CA LEU A 29 21.00 -2.44 -20.27
C LEU A 29 20.68 -3.15 -21.57
N GLN A 30 21.34 -2.73 -22.64
CA GLN A 30 21.26 -3.38 -23.94
C GLN A 30 22.63 -3.91 -24.32
N PHE A 31 22.70 -5.20 -24.64
CA PHE A 31 23.94 -5.87 -25.05
C PHE A 31 23.78 -6.60 -26.37
N THR A 32 24.88 -6.71 -27.11
CA THR A 32 24.97 -7.53 -28.32
C THR A 32 25.67 -8.84 -27.97
N GLN A 33 24.98 -9.96 -28.20
CA GLN A 33 25.52 -11.31 -28.07
C GLN A 33 26.61 -11.59 -29.13
N PRO A 34 27.48 -12.60 -28.94
CA PRO A 34 28.50 -12.97 -29.94
C PRO A 34 27.96 -13.32 -31.33
N ASP A 35 26.69 -13.72 -31.44
CA ASP A 35 26.02 -14.01 -32.72
C ASP A 35 25.39 -12.78 -33.39
N GLY A 36 25.55 -11.59 -32.79
CA GLY A 36 25.02 -10.32 -33.27
C GLY A 36 23.58 -10.03 -32.86
N SER A 37 22.92 -10.92 -32.11
CA SER A 37 21.59 -10.63 -31.54
C SER A 37 21.70 -9.59 -30.42
N VAL A 38 20.68 -8.75 -30.28
CA VAL A 38 20.60 -7.72 -29.23
C VAL A 38 19.64 -8.20 -28.15
N ILE A 39 20.08 -8.09 -26.89
CA ILE A 39 19.30 -8.45 -25.71
C ILE A 39 19.11 -7.23 -24.82
N ASP A 40 17.91 -7.12 -24.25
CA ASP A 40 17.60 -6.18 -23.19
C ASP A 40 17.62 -6.93 -21.86
N ILE A 41 18.51 -6.50 -20.96
CA ILE A 41 18.64 -7.07 -19.62
C ILE A 41 18.65 -5.93 -18.61
N TYR A 42 18.71 -6.30 -17.35
CA TYR A 42 18.70 -5.38 -16.24
C TYR A 42 19.89 -5.67 -15.34
N ALA A 43 20.38 -4.64 -14.67
CA ALA A 43 21.34 -4.81 -13.59
C ALA A 43 20.75 -4.26 -12.30
N SER A 44 20.96 -5.01 -11.22
CA SER A 44 20.58 -4.60 -9.88
C SER A 44 21.71 -4.81 -8.89
N GLY A 45 21.79 -4.00 -7.84
CA GLY A 45 22.81 -4.15 -6.78
C GLY A 45 23.33 -2.84 -6.20
N ASP A 46 24.15 -2.99 -5.17
CA ASP A 46 24.83 -1.92 -4.43
C ASP A 46 26.35 -2.00 -4.68
N GLU A 47 27.10 -1.20 -3.91
CA GLU A 47 28.56 -1.10 -3.97
C GLU A 47 29.30 -2.40 -3.60
N PHE A 48 28.64 -3.35 -2.97
CA PHE A 48 29.28 -4.59 -2.51
C PHE A 48 28.82 -5.83 -3.29
N HIS A 49 27.61 -5.78 -3.86
CA HIS A 49 27.09 -6.84 -4.67
C HIS A 49 26.06 -6.37 -5.70
N ASN A 50 26.26 -6.80 -6.95
CA ASN A 50 25.32 -6.62 -8.04
C ASN A 50 25.23 -7.87 -8.91
N TRP A 51 24.17 -7.93 -9.69
CA TRP A 51 23.89 -9.01 -10.62
C TRP A 51 23.13 -8.51 -11.83
N LEU A 52 23.30 -9.22 -12.94
CA LEU A 52 22.48 -9.04 -14.13
C LEU A 52 21.27 -9.96 -14.06
N HIS A 53 20.13 -9.52 -14.57
CA HIS A 53 18.91 -10.31 -14.65
C HIS A 53 17.98 -9.85 -15.78
N ASP A 54 16.97 -10.65 -16.11
CA ASP A 54 15.89 -10.26 -17.02
C ASP A 54 14.74 -9.53 -16.29
N ALA A 55 13.65 -9.22 -17.01
CA ALA A 55 12.48 -8.52 -16.47
C ALA A 55 11.79 -9.29 -15.33
N GLU A 56 11.94 -10.62 -15.31
CA GLU A 56 11.38 -11.52 -14.32
C GLU A 56 12.39 -11.89 -13.21
N ASN A 57 13.53 -11.20 -13.16
CA ASN A 57 14.61 -11.38 -12.18
C ASN A 57 15.35 -12.73 -12.27
N TYR A 58 15.41 -13.38 -13.44
CA TYR A 58 16.31 -14.52 -13.64
C TYR A 58 17.75 -14.03 -13.81
N THR A 59 18.66 -14.50 -12.96
CA THR A 59 20.05 -14.07 -12.93
C THR A 59 20.81 -14.51 -14.19
N ILE A 60 21.64 -13.61 -14.71
CA ILE A 60 22.37 -13.72 -15.97
C ILE A 60 23.87 -13.60 -15.69
N VAL A 61 24.68 -14.45 -16.32
CA VAL A 61 26.15 -14.43 -16.29
C VAL A 61 26.71 -14.64 -17.70
N LYS A 62 28.00 -14.37 -17.90
CA LYS A 62 28.68 -14.59 -19.18
C LYS A 62 29.38 -15.95 -19.18
N ASN A 63 29.26 -16.73 -20.25
CA ASN A 63 29.97 -18.00 -20.39
C ASN A 63 31.35 -17.82 -21.07
N ASP A 64 32.16 -18.89 -21.13
CA ASP A 64 33.50 -18.87 -21.72
C ASP A 64 33.54 -18.47 -23.20
N GLN A 65 32.41 -18.60 -23.91
CA GLN A 65 32.24 -18.24 -25.31
C GLN A 65 31.77 -16.78 -25.48
N GLY A 66 31.61 -16.04 -24.38
CA GLY A 66 31.18 -14.64 -24.38
C GLY A 66 29.67 -14.42 -24.48
N PHE A 67 28.85 -15.48 -24.46
CA PHE A 67 27.39 -15.36 -24.45
C PHE A 67 26.87 -15.02 -23.06
N TYR A 68 25.87 -14.13 -22.99
CA TYR A 68 25.01 -13.96 -21.84
C TYR A 68 24.04 -15.14 -21.72
N VAL A 69 24.14 -15.86 -20.61
CA VAL A 69 23.37 -17.06 -20.30
C VAL A 69 22.72 -16.94 -18.92
N TYR A 70 21.61 -17.64 -18.71
CA TYR A 70 21.01 -17.72 -17.38
C TYR A 70 21.90 -18.52 -16.44
N ALA A 71 22.07 -18.01 -15.22
CA ALA A 71 22.93 -18.61 -14.21
C ALA A 71 22.30 -19.86 -13.58
N GLU A 72 23.16 -20.80 -13.19
CA GLU A 72 22.82 -21.97 -12.39
C GLU A 72 23.59 -21.93 -11.06
N SER A 73 23.01 -22.44 -9.98
CA SER A 73 23.69 -22.49 -8.68
C SER A 73 24.58 -23.73 -8.59
N ARG A 74 25.82 -23.54 -8.15
CA ARG A 74 26.76 -24.63 -7.85
C ARG A 74 27.47 -24.39 -6.52
N GLY A 75 26.86 -24.86 -5.44
CA GLY A 75 27.36 -24.61 -4.08
C GLY A 75 27.12 -23.14 -3.68
N ASP A 76 28.17 -22.44 -3.25
CA ASP A 76 28.10 -21.02 -2.85
C ASP A 76 28.13 -20.04 -4.04
N ASN A 77 28.42 -20.53 -5.26
CA ASN A 77 28.69 -19.70 -6.44
C ASN A 77 27.62 -19.83 -7.53
N LEU A 78 27.56 -18.81 -8.37
CA LEU A 78 26.80 -18.81 -9.63
C LEU A 78 27.71 -19.28 -10.76
N VAL A 79 27.23 -20.19 -11.60
CA VAL A 79 27.94 -20.67 -12.80
C VAL A 79 27.12 -20.42 -14.06
N ALA A 80 27.80 -20.31 -15.19
CA ALA A 80 27.15 -20.19 -16.50
C ALA A 80 26.30 -21.42 -16.81
N GLY A 81 24.99 -21.22 -16.95
CA GLY A 81 24.05 -22.27 -17.35
C GLY A 81 24.06 -22.52 -18.86
N SER A 82 23.19 -23.44 -19.29
CA SER A 82 23.12 -23.83 -20.71
C SER A 82 22.18 -22.97 -21.58
N LEU A 83 21.40 -22.08 -20.96
CA LEU A 83 20.34 -21.31 -21.62
C LEU A 83 20.83 -19.91 -22.00
N VAL A 84 20.69 -19.53 -23.26
CA VAL A 84 21.13 -18.24 -23.79
C VAL A 84 20.02 -17.21 -23.68
N VAL A 85 20.33 -16.05 -23.10
CA VAL A 85 19.39 -14.94 -22.93
C VAL A 85 18.93 -14.42 -24.29
N GLY A 86 17.63 -14.14 -24.43
CA GLY A 86 17.00 -13.72 -25.68
C GLY A 86 16.70 -14.85 -26.69
N ARG A 87 17.23 -16.06 -26.46
CA ARG A 87 16.96 -17.25 -27.28
C ARG A 87 16.13 -18.30 -26.54
N ASP A 88 16.48 -18.54 -25.29
CA ASP A 88 15.93 -19.60 -24.46
C ASP A 88 15.06 -19.00 -23.34
N LEU A 89 14.01 -19.72 -22.91
CA LEU A 89 13.12 -19.28 -21.82
C LEU A 89 13.48 -20.01 -20.51
N PRO A 90 13.92 -19.30 -19.46
CA PRO A 90 14.37 -19.92 -18.22
C PRO A 90 13.21 -20.62 -17.46
N SER A 91 12.00 -20.08 -17.58
CA SER A 91 10.77 -20.65 -17.00
C SER A 91 10.43 -22.05 -17.54
N GLN A 92 10.85 -22.39 -18.77
CA GLN A 92 10.62 -23.72 -19.36
C GLN A 92 11.53 -24.81 -18.78
N ARG A 93 12.55 -24.43 -18.01
CA ARG A 93 13.57 -25.35 -17.46
C ARG A 93 13.63 -25.37 -15.94
N SER A 94 12.62 -24.80 -15.27
CA SER A 94 12.52 -24.77 -13.80
C SER A 94 13.69 -24.06 -13.10
N LEU A 95 14.32 -23.09 -13.76
CA LEU A 95 15.21 -22.16 -13.04
C LEU A 95 14.36 -21.32 -12.08
N ALA A 96 14.94 -20.94 -10.94
CA ALA A 96 14.28 -20.04 -10.00
C ALA A 96 14.76 -18.60 -10.27
N PRO A 97 13.85 -17.61 -10.32
CA PRO A 97 14.24 -16.20 -10.35
C PRO A 97 14.88 -15.79 -9.00
N GLY A 98 15.72 -14.76 -9.02
CA GLY A 98 16.42 -14.21 -7.85
C GLY A 98 17.57 -15.09 -7.36
N LEU A 99 18.22 -15.83 -8.26
CA LEU A 99 19.35 -16.69 -7.91
C LEU A 99 20.58 -15.82 -7.57
N MET A 100 21.07 -15.88 -6.33
CA MET A 100 22.17 -15.05 -5.84
C MET A 100 23.30 -15.91 -5.26
N ILE A 101 24.48 -15.32 -5.08
CA ILE A 101 25.54 -15.93 -4.26
C ILE A 101 25.05 -16.08 -2.81
N SER A 102 25.64 -17.01 -2.04
CA SER A 102 25.15 -17.29 -0.68
C SER A 102 25.27 -16.09 0.25
N GLN A 103 24.37 -15.99 1.23
CA GLN A 103 24.39 -14.92 2.25
C GLN A 103 25.72 -14.85 3.01
N ASP A 104 26.37 -15.99 3.24
CA ASP A 104 27.71 -16.05 3.83
C ASP A 104 28.81 -15.54 2.87
N ALA A 105 28.66 -15.74 1.56
CA ALA A 105 29.55 -15.15 0.56
C ALA A 105 29.39 -13.63 0.49
N ILE A 106 28.15 -13.12 0.49
CA ILE A 106 27.85 -11.69 0.59
C ILE A 106 28.47 -11.14 1.88
N ARG A 107 28.15 -11.73 3.05
CA ARG A 107 28.69 -11.33 4.35
C ARG A 107 30.21 -11.26 4.40
N ARG A 108 30.91 -12.28 3.88
CA ARG A 108 32.39 -12.31 3.83
C ARG A 108 32.98 -11.17 3.00
N LYS A 109 32.30 -10.71 1.94
CA LYS A 109 32.75 -9.54 1.16
C LYS A 109 32.71 -8.27 2.00
N TYR A 110 31.64 -8.06 2.77
CA TYR A 110 31.53 -6.87 3.59
C TYR A 110 32.36 -6.91 4.89
N ASP A 111 32.42 -8.05 5.60
CA ASP A 111 33.16 -8.17 6.88
C ASP A 111 34.66 -7.86 6.68
N ARG A 112 35.17 -8.06 5.46
CA ARG A 112 36.55 -7.75 5.05
C ARG A 112 36.86 -6.26 5.05
N TYR A 113 35.85 -5.42 4.90
CA TYR A 113 35.96 -3.98 4.68
C TYR A 113 35.40 -3.15 5.87
N ASN A 114 34.74 -3.79 6.83
CA ASN A 114 34.12 -3.09 7.95
C ASN A 114 35.12 -2.35 8.90
N GLY A 115 36.42 -2.71 8.89
CA GLY A 115 37.42 -2.16 9.80
C GLY A 115 38.18 -0.92 9.31
N THR A 116 38.03 -0.55 8.04
CA THR A 116 38.89 0.45 7.39
C THR A 116 38.11 1.44 6.49
N MET A 117 36.80 1.17 6.25
CA MET A 117 35.92 1.92 5.33
C MET A 117 34.92 2.89 6.01
N ARG A 118 34.70 2.80 7.32
CA ARG A 118 33.48 3.34 7.97
C ARG A 118 33.75 4.36 9.07
N ASP A 119 34.67 5.28 8.84
CA ASP A 119 34.79 6.44 9.72
C ASP A 119 33.79 7.53 9.32
N TYR A 120 32.52 7.37 9.70
CA TYR A 120 31.49 8.42 9.56
C TYR A 120 31.70 9.59 10.55
N SER A 121 32.69 9.49 11.45
CA SER A 121 32.94 10.50 12.48
C SER A 121 33.75 11.70 11.99
N ASN A 122 34.34 11.60 10.79
CA ASN A 122 35.10 12.67 10.16
C ASN A 122 34.33 13.24 8.98
N GLY A 123 33.54 14.30 9.22
CA GLY A 123 33.11 15.20 8.16
C GLY A 123 34.34 15.90 7.58
N ARG A 124 34.91 15.32 6.53
CA ARG A 124 36.02 15.86 5.73
C ARG A 124 35.51 16.70 4.56
N SER A 125 34.41 17.40 4.82
CA SER A 125 33.72 18.19 3.82
C SER A 125 32.80 19.22 4.50
N PRO A 126 32.60 20.39 3.87
CA PRO A 126 31.76 21.43 4.44
C PRO A 126 30.27 21.07 4.35
N HIS A 127 29.58 21.06 5.50
CA HIS A 127 28.12 20.87 5.55
C HIS A 127 27.31 22.12 5.17
N THR A 128 27.93 23.30 5.14
CA THR A 128 27.28 24.57 4.80
C THR A 128 28.18 25.45 3.94
N GLY A 129 27.60 26.41 3.24
CA GLY A 129 28.32 27.31 2.34
C GLY A 129 28.54 26.70 0.96
N GLN A 130 29.73 26.93 0.41
CA GLN A 130 30.11 26.46 -0.92
C GLN A 130 30.77 25.09 -0.83
N PHE A 131 30.26 24.14 -1.60
CA PHE A 131 30.85 22.83 -1.83
C PHE A 131 31.20 22.70 -3.30
N ASN A 132 32.48 22.46 -3.62
CA ASN A 132 32.93 22.31 -5.00
C ASN A 132 33.21 20.84 -5.31
N ASN A 133 32.30 20.22 -6.04
CA ASN A 133 32.40 18.83 -6.49
C ASN A 133 33.23 18.74 -7.78
N LEU A 134 34.30 17.94 -7.78
CA LEU A 134 35.08 17.69 -8.99
C LEU A 134 34.50 16.51 -9.78
N VAL A 135 34.09 16.70 -11.03
CA VAL A 135 33.57 15.62 -11.89
C VAL A 135 34.61 15.26 -12.94
N VAL A 136 35.02 13.99 -12.98
CA VAL A 136 36.11 13.51 -13.83
C VAL A 136 35.63 12.46 -14.82
N PHE A 137 35.79 12.70 -16.12
CA PHE A 137 35.43 11.74 -17.16
C PHE A 137 36.60 10.82 -17.51
N ILE A 138 36.36 9.50 -17.46
CA ILE A 138 37.34 8.45 -17.76
C ILE A 138 36.84 7.59 -18.92
N LYS A 139 37.75 7.26 -19.84
CA LYS A 139 37.56 6.19 -20.82
C LYS A 139 38.77 5.27 -20.89
N PHE A 140 38.59 4.10 -21.49
CA PHE A 140 39.66 3.12 -21.71
C PHE A 140 40.26 3.23 -23.11
N ALA A 141 41.44 2.65 -23.32
CA ALA A 141 42.18 2.72 -24.60
C ALA A 141 41.39 2.19 -25.81
N ASP A 142 40.48 1.24 -25.58
CA ASP A 142 39.62 0.59 -26.58
C ASP A 142 38.19 1.16 -26.62
N SER A 143 37.90 2.16 -25.79
CA SER A 143 36.56 2.74 -25.64
C SER A 143 36.36 3.98 -26.50
N PRO A 144 35.14 4.21 -27.04
CA PRO A 144 34.80 5.46 -27.70
C PRO A 144 34.74 6.61 -26.69
N GLU A 145 34.61 7.84 -27.20
CA GLU A 145 34.28 8.99 -26.34
C GLU A 145 32.81 8.94 -25.90
N PHE A 146 32.49 9.66 -24.81
CA PHE A 146 31.11 9.83 -24.36
C PHE A 146 30.23 10.40 -25.47
N THR A 147 29.01 9.86 -25.56
CA THR A 147 28.10 10.19 -26.68
C THR A 147 27.17 11.36 -26.36
N GLN A 148 26.89 11.58 -25.08
CA GLN A 148 26.05 12.69 -24.62
C GLN A 148 26.85 13.99 -24.56
N PRO A 149 26.25 15.14 -24.93
CA PRO A 149 26.92 16.43 -24.81
C PRO A 149 27.14 16.79 -23.34
N ILE A 150 28.17 17.60 -23.05
CA ILE A 150 28.47 18.06 -21.68
C ILE A 150 27.28 18.74 -21.00
N THR A 151 26.41 19.40 -21.78
CA THR A 151 25.17 20.04 -21.29
C THR A 151 24.19 19.05 -20.66
N ASN A 152 24.24 17.77 -21.05
CA ASN A 152 23.44 16.73 -20.39
C ASN A 152 23.88 16.55 -18.93
N TYR A 153 25.19 16.46 -18.69
CA TYR A 153 25.77 16.35 -17.35
C TYR A 153 25.60 17.65 -16.56
N ASP A 154 25.90 18.80 -17.17
CA ASP A 154 25.70 20.10 -16.53
C ASP A 154 24.23 20.29 -16.08
N ASN A 155 23.27 19.78 -16.86
CA ASN A 155 21.86 19.82 -16.46
C ASN A 155 21.56 18.98 -15.20
N MET A 156 22.19 17.81 -15.05
CA MET A 156 21.99 16.91 -13.91
C MET A 156 22.73 17.40 -12.65
N PHE A 157 23.91 18.00 -12.81
CA PHE A 157 24.73 18.45 -11.69
C PHE A 157 24.40 19.89 -11.27
N ASN A 158 24.41 20.84 -12.22
CA ASN A 158 24.52 22.28 -11.95
C ASN A 158 23.27 23.11 -12.29
N ASN A 159 22.24 22.54 -12.92
CA ASN A 159 21.08 23.32 -13.35
C ASN A 159 20.38 23.97 -12.15
N ALA A 160 20.47 25.31 -12.07
CA ALA A 160 19.93 26.10 -10.99
C ALA A 160 18.53 26.69 -11.30
N ASN A 161 17.92 26.33 -12.43
CA ASN A 161 16.57 26.82 -12.74
C ASN A 161 15.60 26.28 -11.68
N PRO A 162 14.69 27.10 -11.13
CA PRO A 162 13.71 26.63 -10.15
C PRO A 162 12.91 25.43 -10.67
N GLY A 163 12.89 24.33 -9.92
CA GLY A 163 12.20 23.09 -10.31
C GLY A 163 12.95 22.24 -11.35
N ALA A 164 14.22 22.53 -11.65
CA ALA A 164 15.05 21.57 -12.38
C ALA A 164 15.47 20.43 -11.45
N ASN A 165 15.42 19.20 -11.95
CA ASN A 165 15.89 18.03 -11.24
C ASN A 165 17.42 17.89 -11.36
N SER A 166 18.13 18.66 -10.54
CA SER A 166 19.59 18.63 -10.45
C SER A 166 20.06 18.37 -9.02
N MET A 167 21.29 17.87 -8.88
CA MET A 167 21.94 17.71 -7.58
C MET A 167 22.06 19.05 -6.84
N LYS A 168 22.43 20.12 -7.55
CA LYS A 168 22.48 21.47 -7.00
C LYS A 168 21.15 21.91 -6.39
N ASN A 169 20.06 21.84 -7.14
CA ASN A 169 18.74 22.23 -6.63
C ASN A 169 18.27 21.30 -5.49
N TYR A 170 18.63 20.02 -5.55
CA TYR A 170 18.29 19.08 -4.48
C TYR A 170 18.92 19.49 -3.17
N PHE A 171 20.24 19.72 -3.12
CA PHE A 171 20.90 20.12 -1.87
C PHE A 171 20.50 21.52 -1.43
N GLN A 172 20.23 22.46 -2.34
CA GLN A 172 19.65 23.75 -1.97
C GLN A 172 18.29 23.59 -1.28
N ALA A 173 17.41 22.70 -1.77
CA ALA A 173 16.13 22.42 -1.13
C ALA A 173 16.29 21.63 0.19
N ALA A 174 17.12 20.58 0.19
CA ALA A 174 17.29 19.67 1.32
C ALA A 174 17.93 20.35 2.53
N SER A 175 18.90 21.23 2.28
CA SER A 175 19.64 21.99 3.29
C SER A 175 18.98 23.30 3.70
N TYR A 176 17.81 23.64 3.15
CA TYR A 176 17.17 24.94 3.38
C TYR A 176 18.06 26.12 2.98
N GLN A 177 18.68 26.02 1.80
CA GLN A 177 19.60 26.99 1.21
C GLN A 177 20.91 27.18 1.99
N GLN A 178 21.26 26.24 2.89
CA GLN A 178 22.49 26.32 3.67
C GLN A 178 23.71 25.76 2.93
N LEU A 179 23.51 24.85 1.97
CA LEU A 179 24.57 24.24 1.16
C LEU A 179 24.34 24.53 -0.32
N ASN A 180 25.37 25.06 -0.97
CA ASN A 180 25.44 25.24 -2.41
C ASN A 180 26.47 24.27 -3.00
N VAL A 181 26.04 23.35 -3.85
CA VAL A 181 26.91 22.37 -4.50
C VAL A 181 27.10 22.76 -5.96
N ASP A 182 28.34 23.07 -6.34
CA ASP A 182 28.73 23.33 -7.73
C ASP A 182 29.69 22.26 -8.23
N SER A 183 29.45 21.76 -9.44
CA SER A 183 30.25 20.71 -10.04
C SER A 183 31.09 21.21 -11.20
N PHE A 184 32.36 20.81 -11.24
CA PHE A 184 33.32 21.26 -12.24
C PHE A 184 33.85 20.07 -13.05
N PHE A 185 33.73 20.14 -14.37
CA PHE A 185 34.00 19.02 -15.27
C PHE A 185 35.44 19.02 -15.79
N TYR A 186 36.13 17.89 -15.60
CA TYR A 186 37.50 17.67 -16.05
C TYR A 186 37.69 16.31 -16.75
N PRO A 187 38.59 16.21 -17.76
CA PRO A 187 39.20 17.32 -18.51
C PRO A 187 38.18 18.32 -19.07
N ALA A 188 38.60 19.57 -19.27
CA ALA A 188 37.70 20.62 -19.73
C ALA A 188 37.05 20.24 -21.09
N PRO A 189 35.73 20.46 -21.25
CA PRO A 189 35.03 20.06 -22.46
C PRO A 189 35.52 20.84 -23.68
N ASN A 190 35.46 20.22 -24.86
CA ASN A 190 35.75 20.87 -26.14
C ASN A 190 34.46 21.30 -26.81
N GLY A 191 34.05 22.55 -26.59
CA GLY A 191 32.73 23.03 -26.99
C GLY A 191 31.64 22.30 -26.22
N THR A 192 30.75 21.58 -26.92
CA THR A 192 29.71 20.76 -26.28
C THR A 192 30.11 19.30 -26.06
N ALA A 193 31.29 18.89 -26.55
CA ALA A 193 31.76 17.52 -26.43
C ALA A 193 32.46 17.30 -25.09
N VAL A 194 32.15 16.16 -24.46
CA VAL A 194 32.91 15.65 -23.31
C VAL A 194 34.33 15.29 -23.78
N VAL A 195 35.32 15.57 -22.93
CA VAL A 195 36.70 15.14 -23.11
C VAL A 195 37.05 14.29 -21.91
N SER A 196 37.47 13.04 -22.14
CA SER A 196 37.86 12.13 -21.08
C SER A 196 39.37 12.02 -20.93
N TRP A 197 39.82 11.73 -19.71
CA TRP A 197 41.12 11.13 -19.51
C TRP A 197 41.08 9.68 -20.02
N THR A 198 42.12 9.28 -20.76
CA THR A 198 42.18 7.96 -21.39
C THR A 198 43.17 7.08 -20.65
N ASP A 199 42.68 6.00 -20.05
CA ASP A 199 43.55 4.99 -19.45
C ASP A 199 44.33 4.24 -20.54
N THR A 200 45.55 3.82 -20.21
CA THR A 200 46.39 3.05 -21.14
C THR A 200 45.91 1.61 -21.30
N ASN A 201 45.18 1.07 -20.31
CA ASN A 201 44.66 -0.29 -20.40
C ASN A 201 43.29 -0.30 -21.10
N PRO A 202 42.99 -1.36 -21.87
CA PRO A 202 41.65 -1.59 -22.40
C PRO A 202 40.68 -1.99 -21.29
N ARG A 203 39.36 -1.84 -21.51
CA ARG A 203 38.34 -2.14 -20.48
C ARG A 203 38.45 -3.56 -19.92
N GLY A 204 38.81 -4.55 -20.76
CA GLY A 204 38.98 -5.95 -20.35
C GLY A 204 40.04 -6.17 -19.26
N TYR A 205 40.96 -5.24 -19.05
CA TYR A 205 41.90 -5.29 -17.92
C TYR A 205 41.20 -5.11 -16.56
N TYR A 206 40.04 -4.44 -16.52
CA TYR A 206 39.27 -4.18 -15.30
C TYR A 206 38.09 -5.16 -15.14
N SER A 207 38.20 -6.33 -15.76
CA SER A 207 37.19 -7.39 -15.82
C SER A 207 37.85 -8.72 -15.38
N PRO A 208 37.22 -9.69 -14.68
CA PRO A 208 37.90 -10.96 -14.47
C PRO A 208 38.46 -11.67 -15.72
N ILE A 209 39.40 -12.55 -15.46
CA ILE A 209 40.05 -13.36 -16.47
C ILE A 209 39.09 -14.44 -16.99
N SER A 210 39.06 -14.65 -18.31
CA SER A 210 38.30 -15.72 -18.93
C SER A 210 38.94 -16.17 -20.25
N GLY A 211 38.44 -17.26 -20.85
CA GLY A 211 38.91 -17.71 -22.16
C GLY A 211 38.74 -16.65 -23.27
N SER A 212 37.78 -15.74 -23.11
CA SER A 212 37.55 -14.60 -24.03
C SER A 212 38.18 -13.29 -23.56
N ASN A 213 38.67 -13.21 -22.31
CA ASN A 213 39.35 -12.06 -21.72
C ASN A 213 40.63 -12.46 -20.97
N PRO A 214 41.75 -12.72 -21.66
CA PRO A 214 42.97 -13.25 -21.04
C PRO A 214 43.77 -12.21 -20.23
N ILE A 215 43.40 -10.93 -20.30
CA ILE A 215 44.10 -9.82 -19.63
C ILE A 215 43.41 -9.37 -18.33
N GLY A 216 42.31 -10.05 -17.97
CA GLY A 216 41.51 -9.74 -16.80
C GLY A 216 42.21 -9.98 -15.47
N TYR A 217 41.52 -9.66 -14.36
CA TYR A 217 41.98 -9.95 -13.00
C TYR A 217 41.49 -11.32 -12.52
N ASP A 218 42.15 -11.92 -11.53
CA ASP A 218 41.65 -13.15 -10.92
C ASP A 218 40.40 -12.84 -10.07
N PRO A 219 39.21 -13.40 -10.38
CA PRO A 219 37.97 -13.10 -9.63
C PRO A 219 38.04 -13.51 -8.15
N ASP A 220 38.99 -14.37 -7.78
CA ASP A 220 39.23 -14.80 -6.40
C ASP A 220 40.31 -13.95 -5.69
N ASP A 221 40.97 -13.00 -6.39
CA ASP A 221 42.00 -12.09 -5.86
C ASP A 221 41.46 -10.65 -5.74
N ASP A 222 40.85 -10.36 -4.59
CA ASP A 222 40.31 -9.03 -4.28
C ASP A 222 41.39 -7.94 -4.12
N ASP A 223 42.64 -8.30 -3.77
CA ASP A 223 43.73 -7.34 -3.62
C ASP A 223 44.21 -6.85 -4.99
N GLU A 224 44.34 -7.76 -5.96
CA GLU A 224 44.60 -7.41 -7.36
C GLU A 224 43.50 -6.49 -7.90
N ARG A 225 42.25 -6.79 -7.59
CA ARG A 225 41.08 -6.00 -7.98
C ARG A 225 41.18 -4.57 -7.44
N ALA A 226 41.24 -4.40 -6.12
CA ALA A 226 41.35 -3.08 -5.48
C ALA A 226 42.58 -2.30 -5.98
N TYR A 227 43.71 -2.97 -6.17
CA TYR A 227 44.92 -2.35 -6.69
C TYR A 227 44.74 -1.79 -8.11
N ARG A 228 44.08 -2.53 -9.02
CA ARG A 228 43.81 -2.07 -10.39
C ARG A 228 42.93 -0.83 -10.39
N GLU A 229 41.88 -0.80 -9.56
CA GLU A 229 41.00 0.36 -9.43
C GLU A 229 41.73 1.58 -8.86
N PHE A 230 42.41 1.44 -7.73
CA PHE A 230 43.12 2.56 -7.11
C PHE A 230 44.20 3.13 -8.04
N THR A 231 44.88 2.25 -8.79
CA THR A 231 45.85 2.68 -9.80
C THR A 231 45.19 3.45 -10.94
N LEU A 232 44.03 3.01 -11.43
CA LEU A 232 43.25 3.72 -12.46
C LEU A 232 42.91 5.14 -11.99
N LEU A 233 42.34 5.26 -10.79
CA LEU A 233 41.91 6.54 -10.24
C LEU A 233 43.08 7.46 -9.95
N ALA A 234 44.15 6.96 -9.33
CA ALA A 234 45.34 7.76 -9.04
C ALA A 234 46.04 8.25 -10.31
N ASN A 235 46.17 7.40 -11.34
CA ASN A 235 46.72 7.79 -12.63
C ASN A 235 45.84 8.83 -13.34
N CYS A 236 44.52 8.67 -13.25
CA CYS A 236 43.57 9.64 -13.79
C CYS A 236 43.77 11.01 -13.13
N ILE A 237 43.76 11.07 -11.79
CA ILE A 237 43.99 12.30 -11.04
C ILE A 237 45.34 12.93 -11.39
N ALA A 238 46.42 12.15 -11.41
CA ALA A 238 47.75 12.63 -11.79
C ALA A 238 47.77 13.22 -13.21
N GLY A 239 46.99 12.64 -14.13
CA GLY A 239 46.85 13.13 -15.50
C GLY A 239 46.09 14.44 -15.64
N ILE A 240 45.08 14.68 -14.79
CA ILE A 240 44.23 15.88 -14.88
C ILE A 240 44.66 17.00 -13.93
N ALA A 241 45.33 16.70 -12.81
CA ALA A 241 45.64 17.66 -11.75
C ALA A 241 46.35 18.94 -12.26
N PRO A 242 47.31 18.88 -13.20
CA PRO A 242 47.95 20.10 -13.73
C PRO A 242 47.01 21.06 -14.47
N SER A 243 45.82 20.60 -14.88
CA SER A 243 44.81 21.41 -15.57
C SER A 243 43.81 22.07 -14.62
N ILE A 244 43.81 21.71 -13.34
CA ILE A 244 42.90 22.24 -12.33
C ILE A 244 43.55 23.47 -11.68
N PRO A 245 42.93 24.66 -11.73
CA PRO A 245 43.53 25.87 -11.19
C PRO A 245 43.49 25.87 -9.66
N GLU A 246 44.53 26.40 -9.01
CA GLU A 246 44.57 26.60 -7.54
C GLU A 246 43.43 27.49 -7.01
N SER A 247 42.83 28.32 -7.88
CA SER A 247 41.67 29.14 -7.52
C SER A 247 40.37 28.35 -7.32
N LEU A 248 40.31 27.10 -7.79
CA LEU A 248 39.21 26.18 -7.50
C LEU A 248 39.50 25.49 -6.17
N VAL A 249 38.88 25.98 -5.10
CA VAL A 249 39.02 25.41 -3.75
C VAL A 249 38.22 24.12 -3.68
N LEU A 250 38.91 22.98 -3.63
CA LEU A 250 38.31 21.63 -3.57
C LEU A 250 38.38 21.00 -2.17
N ASP A 251 39.13 21.63 -1.26
CA ASP A 251 39.20 21.33 0.17
C ASP A 251 38.56 22.52 0.90
N GLY A 252 37.24 22.44 1.10
CA GLY A 252 36.41 23.55 1.55
C GLY A 252 36.50 23.81 3.04
N ASP A 253 36.86 22.80 3.83
CA ASP A 253 37.03 22.88 5.28
C ASP A 253 38.51 22.94 5.74
N SER A 254 39.44 22.85 4.79
CA SER A 254 40.90 22.95 4.98
C SER A 254 41.49 21.86 5.88
N ASP A 255 40.94 20.65 5.78
CA ASP A 255 41.42 19.48 6.53
C ASP A 255 42.56 18.71 5.83
N GLY A 256 42.90 19.12 4.60
CA GLY A 256 43.94 18.52 3.77
C GLY A 256 43.42 17.47 2.79
N TYR A 257 42.11 17.24 2.74
CA TYR A 257 41.44 16.30 1.87
C TYR A 257 40.52 17.02 0.88
N ILE A 258 40.37 16.46 -0.32
CA ILE A 258 39.41 16.95 -1.30
C ILE A 258 38.01 16.53 -0.85
N ASP A 259 37.06 17.48 -0.76
CA ASP A 259 35.71 17.26 -0.23
C ASP A 259 34.94 16.18 -0.98
N ASN A 260 35.02 16.16 -2.32
CA ASN A 260 34.47 15.10 -3.17
C ASN A 260 35.06 15.09 -4.59
N VAL A 261 35.30 13.89 -5.10
CA VAL A 261 35.58 13.64 -6.52
C VAL A 261 34.57 12.63 -7.07
N CYS A 262 33.83 12.99 -8.11
CA CYS A 262 32.92 12.12 -8.84
C CYS A 262 33.58 11.65 -10.15
N PHE A 263 33.98 10.39 -10.22
CA PHE A 263 34.44 9.76 -11.45
C PHE A 263 33.25 9.26 -12.27
N ILE A 264 33.20 9.64 -13.55
CA ILE A 264 32.24 9.12 -14.52
C ILE A 264 33.02 8.30 -15.55
N VAL A 265 32.76 7.00 -15.59
CA VAL A 265 33.43 6.08 -16.53
C VAL A 265 32.53 5.79 -17.71
N GLN A 266 33.13 5.85 -18.90
CA GLN A 266 32.46 5.61 -20.17
C GLN A 266 31.84 4.22 -20.19
N GLY A 267 30.64 4.07 -20.79
CA GLY A 267 30.02 2.78 -21.10
C GLY A 267 28.97 2.24 -20.11
N SER A 268 28.44 1.05 -20.44
CA SER A 268 27.51 0.27 -19.61
C SER A 268 28.25 -0.63 -18.60
N PRO A 269 27.59 -1.04 -17.51
CA PRO A 269 28.00 -2.20 -16.73
C PRO A 269 27.81 -3.49 -17.55
N ASP A 270 28.74 -3.81 -18.45
CA ASP A 270 28.84 -5.14 -19.08
C ASP A 270 29.14 -6.16 -17.97
N GLY A 271 28.46 -7.32 -17.92
CA GLY A 271 28.70 -8.61 -17.22
C GLY A 271 29.65 -8.80 -16.01
N TRP A 272 30.15 -7.74 -15.37
CA TRP A 272 31.49 -7.71 -14.77
C TRP A 272 31.56 -6.81 -13.52
N ALA A 273 30.44 -6.54 -12.88
CA ALA A 273 30.25 -5.30 -12.15
C ALA A 273 30.75 -5.26 -10.70
N GLU A 274 31.82 -5.95 -10.27
CA GLU A 274 32.31 -5.73 -8.89
C GLU A 274 33.30 -4.57 -8.74
N LEU A 275 34.00 -4.14 -9.81
CA LEU A 275 35.05 -3.09 -9.70
C LEU A 275 34.64 -1.73 -10.28
N LEU A 276 33.75 -1.67 -11.27
CA LEU A 276 33.35 -0.41 -11.93
C LEU A 276 31.86 -0.09 -11.73
N TRP A 277 31.20 -0.70 -10.74
CA TRP A 277 29.81 -0.37 -10.41
C TRP A 277 29.72 0.98 -9.71
N PRO A 278 28.61 1.72 -9.82
CA PRO A 278 28.47 2.95 -9.05
C PRO A 278 28.57 2.68 -7.55
N HIS A 279 29.47 3.40 -6.88
CA HIS A 279 29.70 3.29 -5.44
C HIS A 279 30.44 4.51 -4.91
N ARG A 280 30.44 4.69 -3.58
CA ARG A 280 31.42 5.55 -2.92
C ARG A 280 32.53 4.69 -2.36
N TRP A 281 33.76 5.17 -2.44
CA TRP A 281 34.87 4.53 -1.74
C TRP A 281 35.92 5.52 -1.27
N VAL A 282 36.96 4.95 -0.67
CA VAL A 282 38.12 5.65 -0.15
C VAL A 282 39.38 5.16 -0.86
N LEU A 283 40.18 6.07 -1.40
CA LEU A 283 41.43 5.78 -2.11
C LEU A 283 42.60 5.51 -1.13
N TYR A 284 42.48 4.52 -0.24
CA TYR A 284 43.52 4.23 0.76
C TYR A 284 44.75 3.51 0.19
N GLY A 285 44.63 2.87 -0.97
CA GLY A 285 45.70 2.09 -1.58
C GLY A 285 46.56 2.84 -2.59
N ALA A 286 46.28 4.12 -2.86
CA ALA A 286 47.08 4.97 -3.72
C ALA A 286 46.97 6.44 -3.32
N ASP A 287 48.09 7.15 -3.28
CA ASP A 287 48.09 8.59 -2.99
C ASP A 287 47.88 9.39 -4.29
N ALA A 288 46.86 10.24 -4.32
CA ALA A 288 46.58 11.13 -5.44
C ALA A 288 46.29 12.55 -4.94
N TYR A 289 46.99 13.55 -5.48
CA TYR A 289 46.91 14.93 -4.99
C TYR A 289 46.43 15.90 -6.07
N ILE A 290 45.60 16.86 -5.67
CA ILE A 290 45.22 18.01 -6.48
C ILE A 290 45.49 19.26 -5.64
N ASN A 291 46.30 20.18 -6.15
CA ASN A 291 46.64 21.44 -5.47
C ASN A 291 47.11 21.27 -4.01
N GLY A 292 47.75 20.14 -3.69
CA GLY A 292 48.28 19.83 -2.36
C GLY A 292 47.33 19.11 -1.40
N ALA A 293 46.04 18.98 -1.75
CA ALA A 293 45.06 18.19 -0.98
C ALA A 293 44.95 16.77 -1.54
N LEU A 294 44.71 15.80 -0.64
CA LEU A 294 44.63 14.38 -0.95
C LEU A 294 43.22 14.01 -1.42
N VAL A 295 43.12 13.35 -2.58
CA VAL A 295 41.88 12.69 -3.00
C VAL A 295 41.73 11.44 -2.15
N TRP A 296 40.75 11.45 -1.26
CA TRP A 296 40.48 10.34 -0.34
C TRP A 296 39.11 9.75 -0.61
N ASP A 297 38.04 10.51 -0.36
CA ASP A 297 36.67 10.11 -0.69
C ASP A 297 36.38 10.34 -2.19
N PHE A 298 35.78 9.34 -2.83
CA PHE A 298 35.31 9.48 -4.20
C PHE A 298 33.98 8.79 -4.43
N ASN A 299 33.21 9.36 -5.35
CA ASN A 299 32.00 8.77 -5.91
C ASN A 299 32.31 8.24 -7.30
N PHE A 300 31.87 7.04 -7.58
CA PHE A 300 32.08 6.36 -8.85
C PHE A 300 30.74 6.20 -9.57
N GLN A 301 30.68 6.56 -10.85
CA GLN A 301 29.47 6.53 -11.66
C GLN A 301 29.76 5.99 -13.07
N LEU A 302 28.77 5.35 -13.68
CA LEU A 302 28.82 4.92 -15.08
C LEU A 302 27.99 5.84 -15.96
N GLU A 303 28.45 6.08 -17.20
CA GLU A 303 27.76 6.89 -18.22
C GLU A 303 26.26 6.57 -18.30
N ASN A 304 25.93 5.27 -18.34
CA ASN A 304 24.54 4.82 -18.55
C ASN A 304 23.69 4.82 -17.27
N SER A 305 24.31 4.75 -16.09
CA SER A 305 23.59 4.84 -14.80
C SER A 305 23.02 6.23 -14.54
N LEU A 306 23.72 7.27 -15.00
CA LEU A 306 23.28 8.67 -14.83
C LEU A 306 22.07 9.02 -15.70
N ASN A 307 22.02 8.50 -16.94
CA ASN A 307 20.96 8.80 -17.89
C ASN A 307 19.57 8.26 -17.47
N SER A 308 19.52 7.25 -16.58
CA SER A 308 18.28 6.65 -16.10
C SER A 308 17.80 7.20 -14.74
N SER A 309 18.72 7.70 -13.91
CA SER A 309 18.45 8.05 -12.50
C SER A 309 18.33 9.56 -12.22
N GLY A 310 18.79 10.42 -13.14
CA GLY A 310 18.76 11.88 -12.96
C GLY A 310 19.54 12.33 -11.73
N ALA A 311 19.02 13.32 -10.98
CA ALA A 311 19.67 13.80 -9.76
C ALA A 311 19.64 12.81 -8.58
N SER A 312 18.92 11.69 -8.69
CA SER A 312 18.64 10.82 -7.54
C SER A 312 19.90 10.12 -7.01
N VAL A 313 20.55 9.32 -7.85
CA VAL A 313 21.78 8.60 -7.50
C VAL A 313 22.90 9.59 -7.18
N LEU A 314 23.03 10.66 -7.98
CA LEU A 314 24.00 11.72 -7.70
C LEU A 314 23.82 12.32 -6.30
N SER A 315 22.58 12.59 -5.90
CA SER A 315 22.30 13.15 -4.58
C SER A 315 22.51 12.14 -3.46
N HIS A 316 22.21 10.87 -3.69
CA HIS A 316 22.48 9.77 -2.75
C HIS A 316 23.98 9.65 -2.46
N GLU A 317 24.79 9.48 -3.50
CA GLU A 317 26.25 9.36 -3.36
C GLU A 317 26.87 10.62 -2.77
N MET A 318 26.42 11.80 -3.22
CA MET A 318 26.90 13.07 -2.68
C MET A 318 26.60 13.23 -1.18
N PHE A 319 25.49 12.65 -0.68
CA PHE A 319 25.18 12.73 0.74
C PHE A 319 26.10 11.84 1.58
N HIS A 320 26.62 10.75 1.01
CA HIS A 320 27.69 9.99 1.65
C HIS A 320 28.98 10.81 1.84
N SER A 321 29.32 11.70 0.91
CA SER A 321 30.45 12.63 1.05
C SER A 321 30.29 13.61 2.23
N LEU A 322 29.06 13.81 2.70
CA LEU A 322 28.74 14.56 3.93
C LEU A 322 28.72 13.67 5.19
N GLY A 323 29.07 12.39 5.06
CA GLY A 323 29.12 11.42 6.16
C GLY A 323 27.83 10.63 6.40
N ALA A 324 26.84 10.71 5.52
CA ALA A 324 25.61 9.93 5.69
C ALA A 324 25.84 8.43 5.43
N PRO A 325 25.30 7.53 6.25
CA PRO A 325 25.27 6.10 5.97
C PRO A 325 24.00 5.69 5.21
N ASP A 326 24.00 4.45 4.71
CA ASP A 326 22.82 3.84 4.12
C ASP A 326 21.77 3.44 5.16
N LEU A 327 20.51 3.58 4.77
CA LEU A 327 19.33 3.21 5.57
C LEU A 327 18.62 1.93 5.07
N TYR A 328 19.18 1.25 4.07
CA TYR A 328 18.85 -0.13 3.73
C TYR A 328 19.85 -1.11 4.36
N ARG A 329 19.45 -2.39 4.46
CA ARG A 329 20.30 -3.47 4.98
C ARG A 329 21.05 -4.12 3.83
N TYR A 330 22.29 -4.49 4.08
CA TYR A 330 23.21 -5.04 3.10
C TYR A 330 23.12 -6.56 2.92
N TYR A 331 22.90 -7.28 4.02
CA TYR A 331 22.81 -8.75 4.01
C TYR A 331 21.37 -9.23 4.05
N ASP A 332 20.56 -8.58 4.88
CA ASP A 332 19.22 -9.03 5.20
C ASP A 332 18.16 -8.15 4.53
N ASN A 333 17.77 -8.53 3.33
CA ASN A 333 16.70 -7.86 2.59
C ASN A 333 15.28 -8.33 2.98
N THR A 334 15.13 -9.14 4.04
CA THR A 334 13.80 -9.59 4.51
C THR A 334 12.94 -8.42 4.96
N ILE A 335 13.58 -7.34 5.41
CA ILE A 335 12.96 -6.11 5.87
C ILE A 335 13.65 -4.93 5.22
N ASN A 336 12.86 -4.04 4.66
CA ASN A 336 13.29 -2.71 4.28
C ASN A 336 12.97 -1.75 5.44
N PRO A 337 13.94 -1.25 6.22
CA PRO A 337 13.63 -0.50 7.43
C PRO A 337 12.93 0.85 7.18
N ILE A 338 13.16 1.47 6.01
CA ILE A 338 12.71 2.83 5.69
C ILE A 338 11.99 2.92 4.33
N GLY A 339 12.58 2.35 3.28
CA GLY A 339 12.02 2.35 1.92
C GLY A 339 11.96 3.73 1.26
N GLY A 340 10.97 3.93 0.38
CA GLY A 340 10.78 5.15 -0.43
C GLY A 340 10.54 6.47 0.31
N TRP A 341 10.73 6.50 1.64
CA TRP A 341 10.56 7.69 2.47
C TRP A 341 11.84 8.48 2.67
N ASP A 342 13.01 7.92 2.36
CA ASP A 342 14.31 8.55 2.55
C ASP A 342 15.21 8.30 1.34
N LEU A 343 15.99 9.31 0.94
CA LEU A 343 16.98 9.21 -0.13
C LEU A 343 18.01 8.11 0.15
N MET A 344 18.43 7.93 1.41
CA MET A 344 19.43 6.93 1.79
C MET A 344 18.87 5.51 1.88
N ALA A 345 17.61 5.31 1.50
CA ALA A 345 16.97 4.00 1.44
C ALA A 345 16.34 3.69 0.07
N SER A 346 16.20 4.68 -0.82
CA SER A 346 15.57 4.50 -2.13
C SER A 346 15.87 5.67 -3.06
N ASN A 347 15.98 5.42 -4.37
CA ASN A 347 16.38 6.42 -5.37
C ASN A 347 15.21 6.80 -6.30
N ALA A 348 14.15 7.45 -5.78
CA ALA A 348 13.06 7.94 -6.65
C ALA A 348 13.54 9.07 -7.56
N ASN A 349 12.85 9.32 -8.67
CA ASN A 349 13.24 10.36 -9.62
C ASN A 349 12.03 11.25 -10.02
N PRO A 350 12.00 12.55 -9.68
CA PRO A 350 12.93 13.27 -8.80
C PRO A 350 13.05 12.65 -7.40
N PRO A 351 14.20 12.82 -6.72
CA PRO A 351 14.44 12.25 -5.40
C PRO A 351 13.51 12.82 -4.33
N GLN A 352 13.13 11.97 -3.39
CA GLN A 352 12.56 12.38 -2.11
C GLN A 352 13.64 13.00 -1.21
N HIS A 353 13.21 13.81 -0.25
CA HIS A 353 14.11 14.27 0.80
C HIS A 353 14.58 13.11 1.69
N MET A 354 15.81 13.22 2.19
CA MET A 354 16.19 12.46 3.38
C MET A 354 15.33 12.88 4.60
N SER A 355 15.17 11.97 5.55
CA SER A 355 14.45 12.20 6.80
C SER A 355 15.09 13.32 7.61
N ALA A 356 14.30 13.95 8.48
CA ALA A 356 14.78 15.05 9.31
C ALA A 356 15.90 14.59 10.25
N TRP A 357 15.92 13.32 10.68
CA TRP A 357 17.04 12.79 11.46
C TRP A 357 18.34 12.81 10.66
N MET A 358 18.31 12.39 9.40
CA MET A 358 19.49 12.42 8.53
C MET A 358 19.97 13.86 8.28
N LYS A 359 19.04 14.79 8.04
CA LYS A 359 19.37 16.23 7.90
C LYS A 359 20.00 16.83 9.16
N TYR A 360 19.61 16.35 10.34
CA TYR A 360 20.20 16.76 11.61
C TYR A 360 21.58 16.12 11.83
N ARG A 361 21.66 14.78 11.83
CA ARG A 361 22.85 14.03 12.26
C ARG A 361 23.98 14.14 11.24
N TYR A 362 23.67 13.97 9.95
CA TYR A 362 24.68 13.88 8.88
C TYR A 362 24.69 15.14 8.01
N GLY A 363 23.53 15.76 7.77
CA GLY A 363 23.46 17.02 7.03
C GLY A 363 23.87 18.26 7.85
N GLN A 364 23.76 18.20 9.18
CA GLN A 364 23.98 19.34 10.09
C GLN A 364 23.17 20.62 9.74
N TRP A 365 22.03 20.47 9.04
CA TRP A 365 21.20 21.59 8.58
C TRP A 365 20.05 21.93 9.53
N LEU A 366 19.86 21.11 10.56
CA LEU A 366 18.83 21.28 11.58
C LEU A 366 19.48 21.50 12.94
N THR A 367 18.79 22.23 13.81
CA THR A 367 19.15 22.30 15.22
C THR A 367 18.86 20.97 15.93
N ALA A 368 19.46 20.78 17.11
CA ALA A 368 19.21 19.61 17.97
C ALA A 368 17.70 19.32 18.12
N PRO A 369 17.23 18.10 17.75
CA PRO A 369 15.81 17.75 17.81
C PRO A 369 15.28 17.86 19.25
N PRO A 370 14.23 18.66 19.49
CA PRO A 370 13.65 18.80 20.82
C PRO A 370 13.08 17.46 21.32
N MET A 371 13.35 17.13 22.57
CA MET A 371 12.81 15.95 23.25
C MET A 371 11.49 16.31 23.94
N ILE A 372 10.41 15.61 23.59
CA ILE A 372 9.13 15.71 24.28
C ILE A 372 9.21 14.96 25.60
N THR A 373 9.21 15.70 26.70
CA THR A 373 9.28 15.16 28.07
C THR A 373 8.01 15.41 28.88
N GLN A 374 7.03 16.11 28.30
CA GLN A 374 5.77 16.46 28.95
C GLN A 374 4.59 16.04 28.08
N SER A 375 3.56 15.48 28.69
CA SER A 375 2.29 15.21 28.02
C SER A 375 1.66 16.51 27.53
N GLY A 376 1.05 16.50 26.35
CA GLY A 376 0.45 17.70 25.77
C GLY A 376 0.11 17.54 24.29
N GLU A 377 -0.27 18.66 23.69
CA GLU A 377 -0.51 18.79 22.25
C GLU A 377 0.69 19.45 21.58
N TYR A 378 1.13 18.87 20.47
CA TYR A 378 2.29 19.29 19.70
C TYR A 378 1.93 19.39 18.22
N SER A 379 2.77 20.09 17.45
CA SER A 379 2.58 20.21 16.00
C SER A 379 3.91 20.20 15.25
N LEU A 380 3.90 19.68 14.03
CA LEU A 380 5.06 19.60 13.15
C LEU A 380 4.76 20.23 11.78
N SER A 381 5.75 20.94 11.23
CA SER A 381 5.80 21.39 9.84
C SER A 381 6.41 20.32 8.94
N PRO A 382 6.05 20.27 7.63
CA PRO A 382 6.64 19.33 6.69
C PRO A 382 8.16 19.43 6.61
N VAL A 383 8.85 18.30 6.54
CA VAL A 383 10.32 18.23 6.44
C VAL A 383 10.85 19.03 5.24
N ALA A 384 10.13 19.04 4.11
CA ALA A 384 10.54 19.76 2.91
C ALA A 384 10.37 21.29 2.99
N SER A 385 9.54 21.81 3.90
CA SER A 385 9.13 23.23 3.87
C SER A 385 9.75 24.11 4.95
N SER A 386 10.31 23.53 6.01
CA SER A 386 10.87 24.30 7.14
C SER A 386 12.10 23.61 7.74
N SER A 387 13.10 24.39 8.12
CA SER A 387 14.25 23.98 8.94
C SER A 387 13.97 23.99 10.44
N THR A 388 12.77 24.44 10.84
CA THR A 388 12.35 24.55 12.25
C THR A 388 11.03 23.81 12.46
N ASN A 389 10.83 23.27 13.67
CA ASN A 389 9.61 22.56 14.06
C ASN A 389 9.22 21.42 13.11
N ASN A 390 10.19 20.67 12.59
CA ASN A 390 10.00 19.60 11.60
C ASN A 390 10.38 18.20 12.13
N ILE A 391 10.89 18.13 13.36
CA ILE A 391 11.28 16.90 14.04
C ILE A 391 11.07 17.00 15.55
N TYR A 392 10.56 15.92 16.16
CA TYR A 392 10.60 15.71 17.61
C TYR A 392 11.25 14.37 17.95
N ARG A 393 11.91 14.33 19.11
CA ARG A 393 12.29 13.09 19.78
C ARG A 393 11.32 12.78 20.91
N VAL A 394 11.03 11.50 21.13
CA VAL A 394 10.24 11.02 22.27
C VAL A 394 11.04 9.95 23.00
N PRO A 395 11.19 10.02 24.34
CA PRO A 395 11.89 8.99 25.09
C PRO A 395 11.13 7.66 25.00
N SER A 396 11.87 6.56 24.84
CA SER A 396 11.29 5.24 25.03
C SER A 396 11.52 4.73 26.46
N TRP A 397 10.91 3.60 26.80
CA TRP A 397 11.16 2.89 28.05
C TRP A 397 12.55 2.27 28.17
N ARG A 398 13.37 2.28 27.10
CA ARG A 398 14.77 1.85 27.10
C ARG A 398 15.69 3.03 26.82
N SER A 399 16.74 3.20 27.64
CA SER A 399 17.59 4.41 27.61
C SER A 399 18.32 4.68 26.29
N ASN A 400 18.63 3.64 25.51
CA ASN A 400 19.42 3.75 24.28
C ASN A 400 18.56 3.84 23.02
N GLU A 401 17.24 3.71 23.17
CA GLU A 401 16.29 3.79 22.07
C GLU A 401 15.32 4.96 22.33
N SER A 402 14.93 5.65 21.28
CA SER A 402 13.92 6.72 21.33
C SER A 402 13.06 6.67 20.08
N TYR A 403 12.04 7.50 20.00
CA TYR A 403 11.25 7.66 18.79
C TYR A 403 11.55 9.00 18.12
N ILE A 404 11.47 9.01 16.80
CA ILE A 404 11.50 10.21 15.98
C ILE A 404 10.13 10.41 15.36
N LEU A 405 9.62 11.63 15.46
CA LEU A 405 8.40 12.07 14.81
C LEU A 405 8.77 13.11 13.76
N GLU A 406 8.34 12.92 12.53
CA GLU A 406 8.45 13.91 11.46
C GLU A 406 7.17 13.96 10.63
N TYR A 407 6.94 15.07 9.93
CA TYR A 407 5.78 15.23 9.07
C TYR A 407 6.19 15.25 7.60
N ARG A 408 5.61 14.35 6.78
CA ARG A 408 5.85 14.30 5.33
C ARG A 408 4.58 14.62 4.54
N LYS A 409 4.71 15.47 3.53
CA LYS A 409 3.60 15.94 2.68
C LYS A 409 4.13 16.32 1.28
N PRO A 410 3.50 15.85 0.19
CA PRO A 410 3.75 16.35 -1.16
C PRO A 410 3.45 17.85 -1.26
N GLY A 411 4.21 18.58 -2.08
CA GLY A 411 3.97 20.01 -2.30
C GLY A 411 5.20 20.84 -2.66
N ALA A 412 6.41 20.30 -2.45
CA ALA A 412 7.64 20.82 -3.04
C ALA A 412 7.99 20.02 -4.32
N PHE A 413 8.96 20.49 -5.11
CA PHE A 413 9.41 19.75 -6.30
C PHE A 413 9.93 18.34 -5.95
N TYR A 414 10.70 18.25 -4.87
CA TYR A 414 11.13 17.01 -4.21
C TYR A 414 10.06 16.58 -3.18
N ASP A 415 9.92 15.28 -2.88
CA ASP A 415 8.80 14.64 -2.12
C ASP A 415 7.46 14.42 -2.87
N ASN A 416 7.37 14.68 -4.18
CA ASN A 416 6.15 14.35 -4.95
C ASN A 416 5.94 12.84 -5.17
N ASN A 417 7.02 12.06 -5.04
CA ASN A 417 7.01 10.61 -5.24
C ASN A 417 6.89 9.82 -3.92
N LEU A 418 6.51 10.48 -2.81
CA LEU A 418 6.39 9.81 -1.52
C LEU A 418 5.35 8.69 -1.54
N PRO A 419 5.58 7.58 -0.81
CA PRO A 419 4.62 6.47 -0.71
C PRO A 419 3.26 6.84 -0.08
N GLY A 420 3.21 7.96 0.65
CA GLY A 420 2.02 8.49 1.31
C GLY A 420 2.29 9.86 1.93
N TYR A 421 1.42 10.32 2.83
CA TYR A 421 1.58 11.61 3.53
C TYR A 421 0.94 11.61 4.91
N GLY A 422 1.56 12.30 5.85
CA GLY A 422 1.16 12.33 7.26
C GLY A 422 2.35 12.27 8.21
N LEU A 423 2.05 12.08 9.50
CA LEU A 423 3.05 11.92 10.55
C LEU A 423 3.73 10.56 10.39
N LEU A 424 5.06 10.55 10.30
CA LEU A 424 5.87 9.35 10.34
C LEU A 424 6.45 9.17 11.73
N VAL A 425 6.56 7.91 12.15
CA VAL A 425 7.05 7.52 13.46
C VAL A 425 8.16 6.49 13.25
N TYR A 426 9.35 6.81 13.73
CA TYR A 426 10.52 5.92 13.65
C TYR A 426 10.95 5.49 15.04
N ARG A 427 11.46 4.27 15.15
CA ARG A 427 12.37 3.86 16.22
C ARG A 427 13.77 4.36 15.85
N LEU A 428 14.47 4.92 16.83
CA LEU A 428 15.86 5.33 16.75
C LEU A 428 16.69 4.56 17.78
N ASP A 429 17.73 3.84 17.34
CA ASP A 429 18.79 3.29 18.18
C ASP A 429 20.08 4.09 17.99
N ALA A 430 20.39 4.95 18.96
CA ALA A 430 21.49 5.91 18.83
C ALA A 430 22.90 5.26 18.93
N ARG A 431 22.97 3.95 19.13
CA ARG A 431 24.22 3.18 19.16
C ARG A 431 24.71 2.78 17.77
N GLU A 432 23.82 2.86 16.78
CA GLU A 432 24.08 2.44 15.41
C GLU A 432 24.34 3.67 14.51
N GLU A 433 24.98 3.41 13.38
CA GLU A 433 25.29 4.36 12.30
C GLU A 433 24.81 3.74 10.98
N GLY A 434 23.63 4.15 10.54
CA GLY A 434 22.92 3.56 9.42
C GLY A 434 22.25 2.22 9.76
N ASN A 435 21.75 1.58 8.71
CA ASN A 435 21.05 0.30 8.80
C ASN A 435 21.79 -0.85 8.11
N ALA A 436 22.94 -0.56 7.50
CA ALA A 436 23.80 -1.49 6.77
C ALA A 436 23.91 -2.88 7.44
N SER A 437 24.28 -2.88 8.74
CA SER A 437 24.53 -4.08 9.54
C SER A 437 23.32 -4.56 10.36
N GLY A 438 22.15 -3.95 10.20
CA GLY A 438 20.98 -4.25 11.02
C GLY A 438 20.54 -5.73 10.96
N PRO A 439 19.73 -6.20 11.92
CA PRO A 439 19.26 -5.50 13.12
C PRO A 439 20.27 -5.54 14.30
N PRO A 440 20.24 -4.55 15.22
CA PRO A 440 19.31 -3.42 15.26
C PRO A 440 19.66 -2.37 14.18
N ASP A 441 18.62 -1.81 13.56
CA ASP A 441 18.76 -0.68 12.64
C ASP A 441 18.94 0.63 13.45
N GLU A 442 19.68 1.61 12.93
CA GLU A 442 19.66 2.98 13.48
C GLU A 442 18.24 3.55 13.42
N LEU A 443 17.62 3.52 12.24
CA LEU A 443 16.24 3.95 12.03
C LEU A 443 15.37 2.82 11.52
N TYR A 444 14.19 2.68 12.13
CA TYR A 444 13.14 1.78 11.66
C TYR A 444 11.80 2.52 11.63
N LEU A 445 11.16 2.59 10.45
CA LEU A 445 9.86 3.24 10.29
C LEU A 445 8.72 2.28 10.68
N TYR A 446 7.84 2.66 11.61
CA TYR A 446 6.67 1.83 11.95
C TYR A 446 5.65 1.80 10.81
N ARG A 447 5.21 0.59 10.44
CA ARG A 447 4.17 0.38 9.44
C ARG A 447 3.26 -0.81 9.76
N PRO A 448 2.02 -0.83 9.23
CA PRO A 448 1.10 -1.97 9.34
C PRO A 448 1.73 -3.28 8.91
N TYR A 449 1.41 -4.35 9.63
CA TYR A 449 1.87 -5.72 9.38
C TYR A 449 3.39 -5.93 9.43
N GLY A 450 4.15 -4.94 9.91
CA GLY A 450 5.60 -5.00 10.06
C GLY A 450 6.05 -5.39 11.47
N THR A 451 7.19 -6.06 11.57
CA THR A 451 7.94 -6.30 12.82
C THR A 451 9.39 -5.84 12.64
N ASN A 452 10.17 -5.76 13.73
CA ASN A 452 11.56 -5.27 13.64
C ASN A 452 12.49 -6.23 12.86
N THR A 453 12.23 -7.55 12.94
CA THR A 453 13.21 -8.57 12.52
C THR A 453 12.66 -9.67 11.62
N THR A 454 11.34 -9.81 11.43
CA THR A 454 10.77 -10.96 10.70
C THR A 454 9.81 -10.62 9.56
N THR A 455 9.18 -9.45 9.57
CA THR A 455 8.10 -9.14 8.61
C THR A 455 8.20 -7.69 8.16
N ASN A 456 8.30 -7.48 6.84
CA ASN A 456 8.49 -6.15 6.29
C ASN A 456 7.27 -5.23 6.45
N GLY A 457 6.05 -5.77 6.43
CA GLY A 457 4.83 -4.96 6.46
C GLY A 457 4.62 -4.09 5.21
N THR A 458 3.71 -3.11 5.30
CA THR A 458 3.32 -2.25 4.18
C THR A 458 3.84 -0.83 4.36
N ILE A 459 5.04 -0.54 3.84
CA ILE A 459 5.75 0.75 3.98
C ILE A 459 4.95 1.96 3.46
N SER A 460 4.15 1.79 2.40
CA SER A 460 3.30 2.88 1.88
C SER A 460 2.21 3.32 2.87
N MET A 461 1.85 2.46 3.82
CA MET A 461 0.87 2.76 4.87
C MET A 461 1.53 3.22 6.18
N ALA A 462 2.79 3.64 6.17
CA ALA A 462 3.49 4.07 7.38
C ALA A 462 2.90 5.36 8.00
N ALA A 463 2.40 6.28 7.18
CA ALA A 463 1.93 7.58 7.63
C ALA A 463 0.64 7.55 8.46
N TYR A 464 0.61 8.36 9.51
CA TYR A 464 -0.53 8.58 10.41
C TYR A 464 -1.17 9.94 10.10
N SER A 465 -2.49 9.96 10.00
CA SER A 465 -3.31 11.17 9.87
C SER A 465 -4.78 10.82 10.03
N ALA A 466 -5.60 11.84 10.31
CA ALA A 466 -7.05 11.72 10.27
C ALA A 466 -7.56 11.34 8.86
N ASN A 467 -6.91 11.83 7.79
CA ASN A 467 -7.24 11.44 6.40
C ASN A 467 -7.04 9.94 6.14
N ALA A 468 -6.04 9.34 6.80
CA ALA A 468 -5.72 7.92 6.67
C ALA A 468 -6.51 7.01 7.64
N ASN A 469 -7.37 7.56 8.50
CA ASN A 469 -7.98 6.86 9.64
C ASN A 469 -6.93 6.13 10.52
N ARG A 470 -5.75 6.74 10.67
CA ARG A 470 -4.66 6.24 11.52
C ARG A 470 -4.26 7.38 12.45
N THR A 471 -5.00 7.52 13.54
CA THR A 471 -4.89 8.67 14.45
C THR A 471 -4.23 8.35 15.77
N GLU A 472 -3.70 7.14 15.93
CA GLU A 472 -3.12 6.65 17.17
C GLU A 472 -1.96 5.67 16.90
N ILE A 473 -0.93 5.73 17.73
CA ILE A 473 0.02 4.63 17.94
C ILE A 473 0.31 4.50 19.44
N SER A 474 0.01 3.33 19.99
CA SER A 474 0.11 3.00 21.41
C SER A 474 0.43 1.51 21.61
N GLU A 475 0.54 1.04 22.85
CA GLU A 475 0.75 -0.40 23.12
C GLU A 475 -0.48 -1.28 22.80
N VAL A 476 -1.61 -0.69 22.40
CA VAL A 476 -2.78 -1.44 21.90
C VAL A 476 -2.93 -1.44 20.38
N THR A 477 -2.20 -0.58 19.68
CA THR A 477 -2.30 -0.49 18.21
C THR A 477 -1.44 -1.55 17.55
N VAL A 478 -1.71 -1.80 16.26
CA VAL A 478 -0.87 -2.65 15.40
C VAL A 478 -0.43 -1.82 14.17
N PRO A 479 0.87 -1.48 14.05
CA PRO A 479 1.94 -1.77 14.99
C PRO A 479 1.79 -0.95 16.28
N ASN A 480 2.36 -1.45 17.37
CA ASN A 480 2.68 -0.65 18.55
C ASN A 480 4.08 -0.03 18.37
N GLY A 481 4.47 0.87 19.27
CA GLY A 481 5.81 1.45 19.30
C GLY A 481 6.89 0.49 19.82
N PHE A 482 7.00 -0.72 19.27
CA PHE A 482 7.91 -1.76 19.75
C PHE A 482 9.40 -1.38 19.61
N LEU A 483 10.24 -1.84 20.54
CA LEU A 483 11.68 -1.60 20.52
C LEU A 483 12.44 -2.63 19.67
N GLY A 484 13.76 -2.49 19.54
CA GLY A 484 14.58 -3.38 18.70
C GLY A 484 14.52 -4.86 19.09
N ASN A 485 14.16 -5.17 20.35
CA ASN A 485 13.90 -6.51 20.85
C ASN A 485 12.43 -6.97 20.71
N ASN A 486 11.61 -6.23 19.96
CA ASN A 486 10.16 -6.37 19.84
C ASN A 486 9.38 -6.18 21.16
N GLY A 487 10.02 -5.65 22.21
CA GLY A 487 9.37 -5.34 23.49
C GLY A 487 8.58 -4.02 23.46
N ALA A 488 7.72 -3.82 24.46
CA ALA A 488 7.00 -2.55 24.65
C ALA A 488 7.97 -1.39 24.86
N GLY A 489 7.68 -0.25 24.23
CA GLY A 489 8.54 0.92 24.31
C GLY A 489 7.85 2.17 24.87
N GLY A 490 6.53 2.11 25.08
CA GLY A 490 5.78 3.13 25.81
C GLY A 490 5.36 4.34 24.99
N LEU A 491 5.44 4.27 23.65
CA LEU A 491 4.94 5.33 22.79
C LEU A 491 3.42 5.48 22.99
N ASN A 492 2.97 6.72 23.12
CA ASN A 492 1.57 7.03 23.40
C ASN A 492 1.14 8.28 22.62
N LEU A 493 0.86 8.10 21.33
CA LEU A 493 0.37 9.16 20.45
C LEU A 493 -1.09 8.93 20.10
N TYR A 494 -1.89 9.98 20.19
CA TYR A 494 -3.32 9.95 19.88
C TYR A 494 -3.79 11.30 19.32
N ASP A 495 -5.01 11.33 18.78
CA ASP A 495 -5.61 12.54 18.20
C ASP A 495 -4.72 13.17 17.12
N ILE A 496 -4.11 12.34 16.27
CA ILE A 496 -3.29 12.81 15.14
C ILE A 496 -4.23 13.43 14.09
N GLY A 497 -4.01 14.71 13.81
CA GLY A 497 -4.90 15.54 13.00
C GLY A 497 -4.85 15.27 11.50
N PHE A 498 -5.54 16.15 10.76
CA PHE A 498 -5.55 16.15 9.30
C PHE A 498 -4.24 16.66 8.72
N THR A 499 -3.96 16.25 7.49
CA THR A 499 -2.74 16.63 6.77
C THR A 499 -2.90 18.04 6.17
N ASN A 500 -2.42 19.06 6.90
CA ASN A 500 -2.52 20.48 6.53
C ASN A 500 -1.13 21.12 6.33
N ASP A 501 -0.95 22.41 6.59
CA ASP A 501 0.38 23.05 6.57
C ASP A 501 1.24 22.64 7.77
N THR A 502 0.58 22.25 8.86
CA THR A 502 1.16 21.56 10.00
C THR A 502 0.27 20.36 10.35
N ILE A 503 0.87 19.32 10.92
CA ILE A 503 0.12 18.22 11.53
C ILE A 503 0.17 18.36 13.05
N THR A 504 -0.98 18.19 13.72
CA THR A 504 -1.10 18.21 15.18
C THR A 504 -1.25 16.79 15.72
N PHE A 505 -0.80 16.57 16.96
CA PHE A 505 -0.99 15.31 17.67
C PHE A 505 -0.90 15.54 19.18
N LYS A 506 -1.50 14.65 19.96
CA LYS A 506 -1.34 14.61 21.41
C LYS A 506 -0.46 13.44 21.81
N ILE A 507 0.27 13.63 22.90
CA ILE A 507 1.19 12.63 23.45
C ILE A 507 1.08 12.58 24.96
N LYS A 508 1.21 11.38 25.53
CA LYS A 508 1.38 11.19 26.97
C LYS A 508 2.75 10.62 27.28
N ILE A 509 3.45 11.23 28.23
CA ILE A 509 4.73 10.74 28.75
C ILE A 509 4.50 10.09 30.11
N SER A 510 4.69 8.78 30.19
CA SER A 510 4.48 7.99 31.40
C SER A 510 5.28 6.69 31.37
N ASP A 511 5.57 6.13 32.55
CA ASP A 511 6.13 4.78 32.70
C ASP A 511 5.03 3.69 32.74
N LEU A 512 3.77 4.09 32.60
CA LEU A 512 2.58 3.23 32.51
C LEU A 512 1.77 3.64 31.29
N GLN A 513 1.16 2.67 30.62
CA GLN A 513 0.14 2.94 29.62
C GLN A 513 -1.07 2.04 29.83
N LEU A 514 -2.24 2.65 30.00
CA LEU A 514 -3.49 1.93 30.11
C LEU A 514 -3.84 1.31 28.75
N THR A 515 -4.08 0.00 28.73
CA THR A 515 -4.41 -0.74 27.51
C THR A 515 -5.89 -1.16 27.45
N TYR A 516 -6.58 -1.23 28.59
CA TYR A 516 -8.03 -1.41 28.62
C TYR A 516 -8.62 -0.87 29.94
N PRO A 517 -9.75 -0.14 29.92
CA PRO A 517 -10.53 0.25 28.74
C PRO A 517 -9.76 1.24 27.85
N HIS A 518 -10.04 1.21 26.56
CA HIS A 518 -9.42 2.12 25.58
C HIS A 518 -10.36 3.29 25.25
N GLY A 519 -11.68 3.03 25.26
CA GLY A 519 -12.75 3.97 25.04
C GLY A 519 -13.78 3.47 24.03
N GLY A 520 -15.02 3.98 24.12
CA GLY A 520 -16.16 3.56 23.31
C GLY A 520 -16.87 2.30 23.82
N GLU A 521 -16.29 1.57 24.77
CA GLU A 521 -16.95 0.40 25.36
C GLU A 521 -18.21 0.79 26.15
N THR A 522 -19.13 -0.15 26.28
CA THR A 522 -20.29 -0.02 27.19
C THR A 522 -20.23 -1.14 28.22
N TRP A 523 -20.18 -0.77 29.49
CA TRP A 523 -20.15 -1.69 30.63
C TRP A 523 -21.46 -1.63 31.39
N PHE A 524 -21.92 -2.78 31.87
CA PHE A 524 -23.08 -2.85 32.77
C PHE A 524 -22.63 -2.73 34.22
N TYR A 525 -23.41 -2.04 35.03
CA TYR A 525 -23.23 -2.07 36.49
C TYR A 525 -23.26 -3.51 37.01
N GLY A 526 -22.59 -3.75 38.14
CA GLY A 526 -22.52 -5.07 38.80
C GLY A 526 -21.64 -6.09 38.09
N THR A 527 -21.24 -5.86 36.83
CA THR A 527 -20.30 -6.74 36.11
C THR A 527 -18.89 -6.65 36.66
N ASN A 528 -18.11 -7.71 36.45
CA ASN A 528 -16.68 -7.71 36.70
C ASN A 528 -15.94 -7.33 35.41
N LYS A 529 -15.05 -6.33 35.48
CA LYS A 529 -14.28 -5.86 34.32
C LYS A 529 -12.78 -5.90 34.59
N THR A 530 -12.03 -6.44 33.65
CA THR A 530 -10.57 -6.54 33.75
C THR A 530 -9.94 -5.30 33.15
N ILE A 531 -9.32 -4.46 33.96
CA ILE A 531 -8.51 -3.32 33.54
C ILE A 531 -7.10 -3.81 33.26
N THR A 532 -6.49 -3.41 32.13
CA THR A 532 -5.14 -3.84 31.74
C THR A 532 -4.24 -2.66 31.41
N TRP A 533 -2.93 -2.85 31.60
CA TRP A 533 -1.92 -1.85 31.27
C TRP A 533 -0.57 -2.49 30.93
N LYS A 534 0.29 -1.71 30.28
CA LYS A 534 1.73 -1.98 30.14
C LYS A 534 2.52 -1.03 31.01
N ALA A 535 3.71 -1.44 31.41
CA ALA A 535 4.58 -0.67 32.28
C ALA A 535 6.05 -0.83 31.89
N LYS A 536 6.83 0.24 32.04
CA LYS A 536 8.29 0.23 31.88
C LYS A 536 8.97 -0.78 32.80
N ASN A 537 8.44 -0.94 34.01
CA ASN A 537 8.82 -1.99 34.94
C ASN A 537 7.55 -2.57 35.59
N SER A 538 7.55 -3.88 35.89
CA SER A 538 6.44 -4.59 36.55
C SER A 538 6.59 -4.67 38.07
N THR A 539 7.51 -3.89 38.64
CA THR A 539 7.72 -3.86 40.09
C THR A 539 6.85 -2.78 40.74
N GLY A 540 6.70 -2.85 42.06
CA GLY A 540 5.98 -1.85 42.84
C GLY A 540 4.47 -2.05 42.85
N SER A 541 3.73 -0.95 43.03
CA SER A 541 2.29 -0.95 43.20
C SER A 541 1.64 0.21 42.48
N VAL A 542 0.39 0.01 42.08
CA VAL A 542 -0.42 0.97 41.34
C VAL A 542 -1.72 1.26 42.08
N LYS A 543 -2.21 2.49 41.91
CA LYS A 543 -3.56 2.93 42.29
C LYS A 543 -4.42 2.98 41.03
N LEU A 544 -5.67 2.53 41.12
CA LEU A 544 -6.64 2.67 40.06
C LEU A 544 -7.82 3.52 40.52
N GLU A 545 -8.25 4.42 39.65
CA GLU A 545 -9.37 5.33 39.86
C GLU A 545 -10.28 5.32 38.63
N TYR A 546 -11.55 5.65 38.83
CA TYR A 546 -12.48 5.93 37.75
C TYR A 546 -13.11 7.31 37.91
N SER A 547 -13.58 7.85 36.81
CA SER A 547 -14.31 9.11 36.70
C SER A 547 -15.60 8.86 35.93
N THR A 548 -16.64 9.61 36.24
CA THR A 548 -17.94 9.59 35.54
C THR A 548 -18.27 10.94 34.91
N ASP A 549 -17.34 11.88 34.90
CA ASP A 549 -17.51 13.27 34.45
C ASP A 549 -16.38 13.76 33.53
N GLY A 550 -15.81 12.85 32.74
CA GLY A 550 -14.76 13.20 31.78
C GLY A 550 -13.37 13.42 32.40
N GLY A 551 -13.17 13.08 33.67
CA GLY A 551 -11.89 13.16 34.36
C GLY A 551 -11.77 14.36 35.31
N ALA A 552 -12.86 15.08 35.55
CA ALA A 552 -12.89 16.21 36.47
C ALA A 552 -12.84 15.75 37.93
N ASN A 553 -13.52 14.66 38.27
CA ASN A 553 -13.49 14.04 39.61
C ASN A 553 -13.15 12.55 39.54
N TRP A 554 -12.34 12.07 40.48
CA TRP A 554 -11.86 10.68 40.52
C TRP A 554 -12.29 9.96 41.79
N SER A 555 -12.88 8.78 41.62
CA SER A 555 -13.24 7.83 42.67
C SER A 555 -12.28 6.65 42.66
N THR A 556 -11.86 6.18 43.84
CA THR A 556 -10.88 5.08 43.93
C THR A 556 -11.54 3.73 43.64
N ILE A 557 -10.98 2.97 42.69
CA ILE A 557 -11.30 1.55 42.47
C ILE A 557 -10.51 0.71 43.47
N VAL A 558 -9.19 0.92 43.51
CA VAL A 558 -8.27 0.28 44.46
C VAL A 558 -7.13 1.25 44.79
N ALA A 559 -6.86 1.42 46.09
CA ALA A 559 -5.87 2.39 46.57
C ALA A 559 -4.42 1.90 46.35
N SER A 560 -4.19 0.59 46.37
CA SER A 560 -2.90 -0.04 46.12
C SER A 560 -3.07 -1.50 45.73
N THR A 561 -2.52 -1.89 44.58
CA THR A 561 -2.37 -3.29 44.15
C THR A 561 -1.01 -3.48 43.48
N LEU A 562 -0.54 -4.73 43.37
CA LEU A 562 0.71 -5.02 42.68
C LEU A 562 0.65 -4.61 41.21
N ASN A 563 1.78 -4.14 40.67
CA ASN A 563 1.92 -3.71 39.28
C ASN A 563 2.06 -4.91 38.31
N THR A 564 1.02 -5.74 38.22
CA THR A 564 1.03 -7.00 37.45
C THR A 564 0.55 -6.85 36.00
N GLY A 565 0.17 -5.65 35.56
CA GLY A 565 -0.36 -5.38 34.22
C GLY A 565 -1.87 -5.63 34.05
N SER A 566 -2.55 -6.09 35.10
CA SER A 566 -4.00 -6.36 35.07
C SER A 566 -4.61 -6.29 36.47
N TYR A 567 -5.86 -5.83 36.55
CA TYR A 567 -6.68 -5.79 37.76
C TYR A 567 -8.15 -6.03 37.42
N VAL A 568 -8.83 -6.90 38.17
CA VAL A 568 -10.27 -7.13 38.00
C VAL A 568 -11.05 -6.18 38.90
N TRP A 569 -11.73 -5.20 38.31
CA TRP A 569 -12.73 -4.38 38.96
C TRP A 569 -13.97 -5.22 39.24
N GLN A 570 -14.12 -5.64 40.50
CA GLN A 570 -15.28 -6.40 40.97
C GLN A 570 -16.47 -5.47 41.14
N GLY A 571 -17.59 -5.78 40.49
CA GLY A 571 -18.84 -5.03 40.61
C GLY A 571 -18.72 -3.57 40.23
N VAL A 572 -18.72 -3.27 38.92
CA VAL A 572 -18.79 -1.89 38.41
C VAL A 572 -19.95 -1.14 39.08
N PRO A 573 -19.75 0.09 39.58
CA PRO A 573 -20.73 0.81 40.39
C PRO A 573 -21.99 1.13 39.59
N LEU A 574 -23.13 1.21 40.29
CA LEU A 574 -24.41 1.62 39.72
C LEU A 574 -24.38 3.12 39.39
N VAL A 575 -24.00 3.43 38.14
CA VAL A 575 -23.97 4.79 37.58
C VAL A 575 -24.35 4.73 36.10
N ASP A 576 -25.11 5.71 35.64
CA ASP A 576 -25.34 5.97 34.21
C ASP A 576 -24.48 7.15 33.76
N SER A 577 -23.41 6.88 33.00
CA SER A 577 -22.57 7.93 32.42
C SER A 577 -21.91 7.47 31.12
N ALA A 578 -21.85 8.39 30.15
CA ALA A 578 -21.21 8.21 28.85
C ALA A 578 -19.82 8.84 28.77
N THR A 579 -19.33 9.45 29.86
CA THR A 579 -18.05 10.17 29.92
C THR A 579 -17.06 9.50 30.87
N CYS A 580 -17.19 8.18 31.04
CA CYS A 580 -16.39 7.44 32.02
C CYS A 580 -14.92 7.33 31.59
N HIS A 581 -14.04 7.43 32.57
CA HIS A 581 -12.60 7.23 32.39
C HIS A 581 -12.04 6.38 33.53
N VAL A 582 -10.98 5.64 33.25
CA VAL A 582 -10.14 4.93 34.21
C VAL A 582 -8.75 5.56 34.15
N LYS A 583 -8.15 5.73 35.33
CA LYS A 583 -6.78 6.21 35.48
C LYS A 583 -6.00 5.25 36.36
N ILE A 584 -4.78 4.96 35.93
CA ILE A 584 -3.80 4.18 36.66
C ILE A 584 -2.65 5.09 37.07
N THR A 585 -2.15 4.94 38.30
CA THR A 585 -1.03 5.73 38.82
C THR A 585 -0.02 4.80 39.49
N HIS A 586 1.25 4.89 39.08
CA HIS A 586 2.34 4.19 39.73
C HIS A 586 2.67 4.90 41.05
N LEU A 587 2.55 4.20 42.18
CA LEU A 587 2.64 4.84 43.50
C LEU A 587 4.04 5.37 43.81
N THR A 588 5.09 4.76 43.27
CA THR A 588 6.48 5.17 43.54
C THR A 588 6.91 6.36 42.69
N SER A 589 6.55 6.40 41.40
CA SER A 589 6.98 7.47 40.48
C SER A 589 5.95 8.59 40.32
N GLY A 590 4.70 8.38 40.70
CA GLY A 590 3.60 9.32 40.45
C GLY A 590 3.15 9.42 39.00
N HIS A 591 3.83 8.73 38.08
CA HIS A 591 3.43 8.64 36.67
C HIS A 591 2.08 7.95 36.55
N HIS A 592 1.25 8.47 35.66
CA HIS A 592 -0.11 7.99 35.48
C HIS A 592 -0.52 8.02 34.02
N ASP A 593 -1.51 7.21 33.69
CA ASP A 593 -2.18 7.24 32.40
C ASP A 593 -3.68 6.98 32.57
N SER A 594 -4.46 7.38 31.57
CA SER A 594 -5.90 7.18 31.47
C SER A 594 -6.30 6.80 30.04
N ASN A 595 -7.47 6.22 29.86
CA ASN A 595 -8.03 6.06 28.52
C ASN A 595 -8.19 7.42 27.82
N TYR A 596 -8.09 7.43 26.48
CA TYR A 596 -8.18 8.67 25.68
C TYR A 596 -9.63 9.05 25.41
N TYR A 597 -10.43 8.06 25.03
CA TYR A 597 -11.83 8.24 24.68
C TYR A 597 -12.70 7.71 25.81
N ALA A 598 -13.82 8.38 26.06
CA ALA A 598 -14.73 7.95 27.11
C ALA A 598 -15.32 6.56 26.82
N PHE A 599 -15.49 5.75 27.85
CA PHE A 599 -16.39 4.59 27.83
C PHE A 599 -17.69 4.92 28.56
N ARG A 600 -18.66 4.01 28.48
CA ARG A 600 -19.97 4.17 29.07
C ARG A 600 -20.20 3.13 30.17
N ILE A 601 -20.84 3.55 31.26
CA ILE A 601 -21.47 2.64 32.23
C ILE A 601 -22.97 2.84 32.14
N ILE A 602 -23.74 1.74 32.03
CA ILE A 602 -25.20 1.75 32.03
C ILE A 602 -25.78 0.83 33.12
N SER A 603 -26.89 1.25 33.69
CA SER A 603 -27.66 0.51 34.69
C SER A 603 -28.66 -0.47 34.05
N GLN A 604 -29.13 -0.18 32.84
CA GLN A 604 -30.09 -1.01 32.12
C GLN A 604 -29.98 -0.82 30.61
N LEU A 605 -30.45 -1.80 29.85
CA LEU A 605 -30.62 -1.68 28.40
C LEU A 605 -31.74 -0.70 28.07
N GLY A 606 -31.56 0.04 26.97
CA GLY A 606 -32.64 0.80 26.37
C GLY A 606 -33.71 -0.10 25.76
N VAL A 607 -34.90 0.46 25.54
CA VAL A 607 -35.96 -0.16 24.74
C VAL A 607 -35.68 0.13 23.26
N PRO A 608 -35.66 -0.87 22.35
CA PRO A 608 -35.56 -0.58 20.93
C PRO A 608 -36.83 0.13 20.42
N GLU A 609 -36.69 1.20 19.65
CA GLU A 609 -37.84 1.89 19.04
C GLU A 609 -38.20 1.21 17.71
N PRO A 610 -39.43 0.71 17.53
CA PRO A 610 -39.86 0.08 16.28
C PRO A 610 -39.95 1.12 15.15
N LEU A 611 -39.52 0.72 13.95
CA LEU A 611 -39.51 1.57 12.74
C LEU A 611 -40.47 1.09 11.66
N SER A 612 -40.62 -0.23 11.47
CA SER A 612 -41.51 -0.83 10.47
C SER A 612 -41.70 -2.33 10.71
N PRO A 613 -42.86 -2.92 10.38
CA PRO A 613 -44.16 -2.26 10.17
C PRO A 613 -44.64 -1.57 11.45
N MET A 614 -45.26 -0.40 11.31
CA MET A 614 -45.77 0.37 12.44
C MET A 614 -47.17 -0.09 12.86
N GLY A 615 -47.53 0.18 14.11
CA GLY A 615 -48.86 -0.12 14.65
C GLY A 615 -49.99 0.47 13.81
N GLY A 616 -50.85 -0.40 13.28
CA GLY A 616 -52.00 -0.06 12.45
C GLY A 616 -51.77 -0.18 10.94
N ASP A 617 -50.57 -0.57 10.49
CA ASP A 617 -50.28 -0.75 9.07
C ASP A 617 -51.20 -1.80 8.42
N MET A 618 -51.78 -1.46 7.28
CA MET A 618 -52.69 -2.32 6.52
C MET A 618 -52.12 -2.60 5.13
N GLY A 619 -52.23 -3.84 4.68
CA GLY A 619 -51.78 -4.24 3.34
C GLY A 619 -50.28 -4.55 3.25
N SER A 620 -49.61 -4.86 4.36
CA SER A 620 -48.18 -5.19 4.37
C SER A 620 -47.88 -6.45 3.52
N PRO A 621 -46.68 -6.56 2.92
CA PRO A 621 -46.24 -7.77 2.23
C PRO A 621 -46.34 -9.03 3.12
N THR A 622 -46.44 -10.21 2.51
CA THR A 622 -46.46 -11.51 3.22
C THR A 622 -45.06 -11.95 3.70
N ASN A 623 -44.04 -11.12 3.49
CA ASN A 623 -42.67 -11.30 3.98
C ASN A 623 -42.09 -9.97 4.52
N PRO A 624 -42.76 -9.24 5.42
CA PRO A 624 -42.36 -7.87 5.76
C PRO A 624 -40.97 -7.82 6.41
N LEU A 625 -40.28 -6.70 6.24
CA LEU A 625 -39.05 -6.39 6.98
C LEU A 625 -39.42 -5.72 8.31
N LEU A 626 -39.15 -6.41 9.42
CA LEU A 626 -39.20 -5.82 10.75
C LEU A 626 -37.92 -5.00 10.97
N SER A 627 -38.02 -3.76 11.43
CA SER A 627 -36.85 -2.90 11.72
C SER A 627 -37.06 -2.03 12.95
N TRP A 628 -35.97 -1.73 13.66
CA TRP A 628 -35.97 -0.96 14.91
C TRP A 628 -34.66 -0.17 15.08
N THR A 629 -34.61 0.74 16.06
CA THR A 629 -33.38 1.49 16.40
C THR A 629 -32.38 0.62 17.14
N GLU A 630 -31.09 0.85 16.91
CA GLU A 630 -30.04 0.20 17.70
C GLU A 630 -30.08 0.63 19.17
N VAL A 631 -29.84 -0.32 20.08
CA VAL A 631 -29.76 -0.07 21.52
C VAL A 631 -28.31 -0.14 21.98
N ILE A 632 -27.87 0.92 22.67
CA ILE A 632 -26.55 0.99 23.29
C ILE A 632 -26.35 -0.18 24.28
N GLY A 633 -25.22 -0.88 24.13
CA GLY A 633 -24.87 -2.02 24.99
C GLY A 633 -25.55 -3.34 24.61
N ALA A 634 -26.35 -3.35 23.54
CA ALA A 634 -26.92 -4.58 23.00
C ALA A 634 -25.86 -5.42 22.28
N VAL A 635 -25.85 -6.73 22.55
CA VAL A 635 -25.08 -7.75 21.83
C VAL A 635 -25.97 -8.54 20.84
N GLY A 636 -27.29 -8.38 20.93
CA GLY A 636 -28.28 -8.98 20.04
C GLY A 636 -29.69 -8.48 20.35
N TYR A 637 -30.69 -9.04 19.67
CA TYR A 637 -32.10 -8.70 19.83
C TYR A 637 -32.97 -9.96 19.86
N ASN A 638 -33.94 -9.96 20.78
CA ASN A 638 -34.96 -11.00 20.85
C ASN A 638 -36.21 -10.50 20.13
N VAL A 639 -36.60 -11.18 19.05
CA VAL A 639 -37.66 -10.72 18.13
C VAL A 639 -38.80 -11.72 18.15
N GLN A 640 -40.01 -11.23 18.46
CA GLN A 640 -41.22 -12.03 18.49
C GLN A 640 -42.23 -11.52 17.48
N LEU A 641 -42.87 -12.44 16.75
CA LEU A 641 -44.02 -12.20 15.87
C LEU A 641 -45.07 -13.27 16.19
N SER A 642 -46.32 -12.87 16.37
CA SER A 642 -47.44 -13.76 16.69
C SER A 642 -48.70 -13.37 15.94
N THR A 643 -49.63 -14.31 15.78
CA THR A 643 -51.02 -14.06 15.36
C THR A 643 -51.93 -13.76 16.55
N ASP A 644 -51.39 -13.67 17.75
CA ASP A 644 -52.10 -13.39 18.99
C ASP A 644 -51.39 -12.26 19.76
N PRO A 645 -52.12 -11.24 20.25
CA PRO A 645 -51.52 -10.13 20.99
C PRO A 645 -50.86 -10.54 22.32
N GLY A 646 -51.17 -11.72 22.86
CA GLY A 646 -50.54 -12.26 24.07
C GLY A 646 -49.21 -12.99 23.82
N PHE A 647 -48.79 -13.14 22.56
CA PHE A 647 -47.58 -13.89 22.17
C PHE A 647 -47.54 -15.33 22.74
N VAL A 648 -48.72 -15.96 22.89
CA VAL A 648 -48.84 -17.33 23.43
C VAL A 648 -48.23 -18.37 22.48
N SER A 649 -48.35 -18.13 21.17
CA SER A 649 -47.74 -18.95 20.12
C SER A 649 -47.09 -18.04 19.10
N ASN A 650 -45.78 -18.17 18.93
CA ASN A 650 -45.00 -17.29 18.06
C ASN A 650 -44.80 -17.91 16.68
N VAL A 651 -45.05 -17.10 15.65
CA VAL A 651 -44.71 -17.37 14.25
C VAL A 651 -43.21 -17.14 14.02
N VAL A 652 -42.64 -16.13 14.67
CA VAL A 652 -41.20 -15.89 14.75
C VAL A 652 -40.82 -15.71 16.22
N ASN A 653 -39.79 -16.39 16.68
CA ASN A 653 -39.21 -16.23 18.02
C ASN A 653 -37.69 -16.38 17.91
N LEU A 654 -37.01 -15.27 17.61
CA LEU A 654 -35.56 -15.21 17.51
C LEU A 654 -34.97 -14.79 18.84
N LEU A 655 -33.84 -15.40 19.18
CA LEU A 655 -33.03 -15.03 20.34
C LEU A 655 -31.64 -14.61 19.85
N GLY A 656 -31.09 -13.52 20.38
CA GLY A 656 -29.74 -13.04 20.05
C GLY A 656 -29.55 -12.66 18.58
N HIS A 657 -30.59 -12.15 17.90
CA HIS A 657 -30.49 -11.69 16.51
C HIS A 657 -29.49 -10.52 16.39
N PRO A 658 -28.45 -10.58 15.54
CA PRO A 658 -27.29 -9.68 15.65
C PRO A 658 -27.48 -8.29 15.04
N THR A 659 -28.58 -8.04 14.32
CA THR A 659 -28.81 -6.77 13.62
C THR A 659 -30.12 -6.14 14.05
N ASN A 660 -30.32 -4.87 13.70
CA ASN A 660 -31.53 -4.11 14.05
C ASN A 660 -32.69 -4.26 13.04
N SER A 661 -32.68 -5.33 12.24
CA SER A 661 -33.77 -5.64 11.31
C SER A 661 -33.84 -7.13 10.99
N TYR A 662 -35.03 -7.64 10.70
CA TYR A 662 -35.27 -9.04 10.37
C TYR A 662 -36.32 -9.20 9.26
N GLN A 663 -35.95 -9.91 8.18
CA GLN A 663 -36.86 -10.22 7.08
C GLN A 663 -37.72 -11.44 7.44
N VAL A 664 -39.01 -11.23 7.63
CA VAL A 664 -39.97 -12.32 7.87
C VAL A 664 -40.34 -12.96 6.53
N SER A 665 -40.71 -14.24 6.51
CA SER A 665 -41.21 -14.93 5.32
C SER A 665 -42.42 -15.81 5.64
N GLY A 666 -43.24 -16.10 4.63
CA GLY A 666 -44.32 -17.08 4.72
C GLY A 666 -45.55 -16.67 5.55
N LEU A 667 -45.80 -15.36 5.72
CA LEU A 667 -47.00 -14.90 6.40
C LEU A 667 -48.24 -15.14 5.53
N GLN A 668 -49.36 -15.44 6.18
CA GLN A 668 -50.64 -15.61 5.48
C GLN A 668 -51.16 -14.24 5.03
N PRO A 669 -51.78 -14.13 3.84
CA PRO A 669 -52.40 -12.89 3.38
C PRO A 669 -53.60 -12.53 4.26
N TYR A 670 -53.98 -11.25 4.28
CA TYR A 670 -55.14 -10.73 5.02
C TYR A 670 -55.19 -11.12 6.51
N THR A 671 -54.02 -11.31 7.14
CA THR A 671 -53.90 -11.79 8.51
C THR A 671 -53.22 -10.72 9.36
N GLN A 672 -53.78 -10.48 10.55
CA GLN A 672 -53.20 -9.56 11.52
C GLN A 672 -52.11 -10.26 12.33
N TYR A 673 -50.98 -9.58 12.49
CA TYR A 673 -49.84 -10.03 13.28
C TYR A 673 -49.43 -8.96 14.29
N TRP A 674 -48.90 -9.41 15.42
CA TRP A 674 -48.29 -8.59 16.47
C TRP A 674 -46.81 -8.92 16.54
N TRP A 675 -45.95 -7.90 16.60
CA TRP A 675 -44.53 -8.08 16.78
C TRP A 675 -43.97 -7.15 17.85
N ARG A 676 -42.89 -7.59 18.48
CA ARG A 676 -42.14 -6.84 19.48
C ARG A 676 -40.68 -7.28 19.48
N VAL A 677 -39.82 -6.39 19.94
CA VAL A 677 -38.38 -6.65 20.03
C VAL A 677 -37.82 -6.14 21.36
N ALA A 678 -36.94 -6.94 21.98
CA ALA A 678 -36.14 -6.55 23.13
C ALA A 678 -34.66 -6.57 22.74
N ALA A 679 -33.88 -5.65 23.29
CA ALA A 679 -32.42 -5.75 23.22
C ALA A 679 -31.93 -6.83 24.19
N GLU A 680 -30.86 -7.53 23.83
CA GLU A 680 -30.14 -8.46 24.71
C GLU A 680 -28.74 -7.91 24.93
N GLY A 681 -28.28 -7.87 26.17
CA GLY A 681 -26.96 -7.39 26.58
C GLY A 681 -26.23 -8.45 27.43
N GLU A 682 -25.07 -8.09 27.97
CA GLU A 682 -24.25 -9.00 28.79
C GLU A 682 -24.97 -9.51 30.05
N GLN A 683 -25.91 -8.74 30.58
CA GLN A 683 -26.73 -9.11 31.74
C GLN A 683 -28.03 -9.84 31.38
N GLY A 684 -28.32 -10.03 30.09
CA GLY A 684 -29.53 -10.67 29.60
C GLY A 684 -30.48 -9.73 28.85
N GLU A 685 -31.74 -10.14 28.76
CA GLU A 685 -32.80 -9.46 28.01
C GLU A 685 -33.25 -8.16 28.70
N GLY A 686 -33.35 -7.10 27.91
CA GLY A 686 -33.96 -5.83 28.30
C GLY A 686 -35.49 -5.84 28.13
N PRO A 687 -36.16 -4.71 28.38
CA PRO A 687 -37.59 -4.61 28.12
C PRO A 687 -37.92 -4.75 26.63
N PHE A 688 -39.02 -5.45 26.32
CA PHE A 688 -39.62 -5.40 24.98
C PHE A 688 -40.17 -4.00 24.68
N CYS A 689 -40.08 -3.61 23.42
CA CYS A 689 -40.79 -2.43 22.92
C CYS A 689 -42.31 -2.62 22.99
N PRO A 690 -43.11 -1.53 22.92
CA PRO A 690 -44.56 -1.65 22.82
C PRO A 690 -44.97 -2.48 21.61
N ASP A 691 -45.93 -3.39 21.80
CA ASP A 691 -46.40 -4.30 20.75
C ASP A 691 -46.86 -3.53 19.51
N GLN A 692 -46.33 -3.90 18.35
CA GLN A 692 -46.70 -3.35 17.06
C GLN A 692 -47.64 -4.32 16.34
N ALA A 693 -48.76 -3.84 15.82
CA ALA A 693 -49.73 -4.66 15.08
C ALA A 693 -49.81 -4.22 13.62
N PHE A 694 -49.75 -5.16 12.68
CA PHE A 694 -49.95 -4.89 11.25
C PHE A 694 -50.80 -5.98 10.60
N THR A 695 -51.44 -5.68 9.48
CA THR A 695 -52.25 -6.65 8.71
C THR A 695 -51.66 -6.82 7.32
N THR A 696 -51.37 -8.07 6.95
CA THR A 696 -50.89 -8.40 5.60
C THR A 696 -51.96 -8.14 4.54
N GLY A 697 -51.53 -7.80 3.33
CA GLY A 697 -52.41 -7.60 2.17
C GLY A 697 -52.57 -8.86 1.32
N ASN A 698 -52.69 -8.65 0.00
CA ASN A 698 -52.51 -9.71 -0.98
C ASN A 698 -51.14 -10.37 -0.84
N VAL A 699 -51.05 -11.63 -1.28
CA VAL A 699 -49.76 -12.34 -1.38
C VAL A 699 -48.82 -11.50 -2.25
N SER A 700 -47.79 -10.97 -1.60
CA SER A 700 -46.80 -10.08 -2.21
C SER A 700 -45.52 -10.19 -1.39
N GLU A 701 -44.39 -10.33 -2.07
CA GLU A 701 -43.10 -10.55 -1.41
C GLU A 701 -42.11 -9.45 -1.79
N LEU A 702 -41.54 -8.77 -0.79
CA LEU A 702 -40.38 -7.90 -0.93
C LEU A 702 -39.20 -8.67 -1.54
N PRO A 703 -38.38 -8.01 -2.37
CA PRO A 703 -37.25 -8.66 -3.02
C PRO A 703 -36.13 -8.99 -2.01
N ALA A 704 -35.21 -9.88 -2.39
CA ALA A 704 -34.02 -10.16 -1.60
C ALA A 704 -33.00 -9.00 -1.66
N VAL A 705 -32.06 -8.97 -0.71
CA VAL A 705 -30.94 -8.01 -0.74
C VAL A 705 -29.92 -8.46 -1.80
N PRO A 706 -29.50 -7.57 -2.72
CA PRO A 706 -28.50 -7.90 -3.74
C PRO A 706 -27.09 -8.00 -3.18
N THR A 707 -26.31 -8.94 -3.72
CA THR A 707 -24.90 -9.13 -3.34
C THR A 707 -23.97 -8.32 -4.25
N GLN A 708 -23.22 -7.39 -3.68
CA GLN A 708 -22.24 -6.57 -4.41
C GLN A 708 -21.07 -7.41 -4.96
N VAL A 709 -20.63 -7.10 -6.17
CA VAL A 709 -19.54 -7.79 -6.89
C VAL A 709 -18.35 -6.87 -7.11
N SER A 710 -18.54 -5.74 -7.79
CA SER A 710 -17.46 -4.80 -8.14
C SER A 710 -17.89 -3.34 -7.93
N PRO A 711 -17.01 -2.43 -7.45
CA PRO A 711 -15.66 -2.68 -6.96
C PRO A 711 -15.62 -3.64 -5.76
N VAL A 712 -14.51 -4.36 -5.61
CA VAL A 712 -14.24 -5.14 -4.40
C VAL A 712 -14.06 -4.16 -3.24
N ASN A 713 -14.40 -4.61 -2.02
CA ASN A 713 -14.28 -3.74 -0.86
C ASN A 713 -12.82 -3.29 -0.65
N ASN A 714 -12.63 -1.99 -0.43
CA ASN A 714 -11.35 -1.29 -0.27
C ASN A 714 -10.45 -1.23 -1.52
N THR A 715 -10.95 -1.50 -2.73
CA THR A 715 -10.16 -1.32 -3.95
C THR A 715 -9.74 0.14 -4.13
N THR A 716 -8.46 0.36 -4.46
CA THR A 716 -7.88 1.67 -4.77
C THR A 716 -7.62 1.81 -6.27
N ASN A 717 -7.39 3.05 -6.72
CA ASN A 717 -7.09 3.38 -8.11
C ASN A 717 -8.22 2.99 -9.09
N VAL A 718 -9.46 3.11 -8.65
CA VAL A 718 -10.65 2.86 -9.47
C VAL A 718 -10.86 4.04 -10.45
N PRO A 719 -11.26 3.81 -11.71
CA PRO A 719 -11.54 4.90 -12.65
C PRO A 719 -12.61 5.89 -12.14
N LEU A 720 -12.54 7.14 -12.59
CA LEU A 720 -13.50 8.18 -12.18
C LEU A 720 -14.94 7.86 -12.59
N ASN A 721 -15.14 7.17 -13.72
CA ASN A 721 -16.41 6.63 -14.23
C ASN A 721 -16.60 5.16 -13.84
N VAL A 722 -16.51 4.87 -12.54
CA VAL A 722 -16.57 3.50 -12.01
C VAL A 722 -17.84 2.74 -12.45
N THR A 723 -17.67 1.49 -12.89
CA THR A 723 -18.78 0.55 -13.09
C THR A 723 -19.05 -0.24 -11.81
N LEU A 724 -20.21 -0.02 -11.20
CA LEU A 724 -20.71 -0.80 -10.06
C LEU A 724 -21.44 -2.05 -10.58
N ARG A 725 -21.20 -3.21 -9.97
CA ARG A 725 -21.81 -4.51 -10.35
C ARG A 725 -22.27 -5.30 -9.14
N TRP A 726 -23.39 -6.00 -9.25
CA TRP A 726 -23.95 -6.89 -8.24
C TRP A 726 -24.55 -8.15 -8.88
N ASN A 727 -24.96 -9.11 -8.05
CA ASN A 727 -25.71 -10.30 -8.49
C ASN A 727 -27.22 -10.01 -8.54
N SER A 728 -27.94 -10.68 -9.44
CA SER A 728 -29.40 -10.63 -9.45
C SER A 728 -29.98 -11.15 -8.12
N ALA A 729 -30.99 -10.48 -7.59
CA ALA A 729 -31.66 -10.82 -6.35
C ALA A 729 -33.04 -11.46 -6.60
N TYR A 730 -33.43 -12.41 -5.76
CA TYR A 730 -34.75 -13.06 -5.84
C TYR A 730 -35.87 -12.03 -5.76
N LEU A 731 -36.83 -12.10 -6.70
CA LEU A 731 -37.98 -11.19 -6.85
C LEU A 731 -37.65 -9.71 -7.12
N ALA A 732 -36.42 -9.39 -7.51
CA ALA A 732 -36.04 -8.04 -7.90
C ALA A 732 -36.44 -7.74 -9.35
N ASP A 733 -37.22 -6.69 -9.55
CA ASP A 733 -37.55 -6.15 -10.86
C ASP A 733 -36.57 -5.02 -11.25
N GLU A 734 -36.15 -4.22 -10.28
CA GLU A 734 -35.20 -3.11 -10.43
C GLU A 734 -34.28 -2.96 -9.21
N TYR A 735 -33.30 -2.04 -9.27
CA TYR A 735 -32.37 -1.74 -8.19
C TYR A 735 -32.20 -0.24 -7.97
N HIS A 736 -31.99 0.14 -6.71
CA HIS A 736 -31.54 1.48 -6.32
C HIS A 736 -30.09 1.42 -5.84
N VAL A 737 -29.23 2.29 -6.38
CA VAL A 737 -27.79 2.36 -6.12
C VAL A 737 -27.42 3.74 -5.60
N GLN A 738 -26.59 3.79 -4.55
CA GLN A 738 -26.09 5.03 -3.96
C GLN A 738 -24.58 4.98 -3.78
N VAL A 739 -23.92 6.13 -3.99
CA VAL A 739 -22.49 6.37 -3.72
C VAL A 739 -22.34 7.68 -2.95
N SER A 740 -21.52 7.69 -1.91
CA SER A 740 -21.26 8.88 -1.08
C SER A 740 -19.80 8.91 -0.61
N ALA A 741 -19.23 10.09 -0.43
CA ALA A 741 -17.91 10.25 0.21
C ALA A 741 -17.96 9.97 1.74
N SER A 742 -19.17 9.85 2.30
CA SER A 742 -19.41 9.56 3.71
C SER A 742 -20.08 8.19 3.87
N PRO A 743 -19.67 7.36 4.85
CA PRO A 743 -20.30 6.07 5.10
C PRO A 743 -21.75 6.20 5.60
N TYR A 744 -22.17 7.41 5.98
CA TYR A 744 -23.51 7.72 6.48
C TYR A 744 -24.47 8.17 5.37
N PHE A 745 -24.00 8.32 4.12
CA PHE A 745 -24.81 8.68 2.97
C PHE A 745 -25.65 9.97 3.17
N GLY A 746 -25.09 10.96 3.88
CA GLY A 746 -25.76 12.26 4.10
C GLY A 746 -25.79 13.16 2.85
N THR A 747 -24.84 12.98 1.93
CA THR A 747 -24.81 13.65 0.62
C THR A 747 -24.37 12.63 -0.43
N MET A 748 -25.14 12.50 -1.52
CA MET A 748 -24.84 11.54 -2.58
C MET A 748 -23.87 12.14 -3.59
N ALA A 749 -22.80 11.41 -3.88
CA ALA A 749 -21.93 11.67 -5.02
C ALA A 749 -22.51 11.09 -6.31
N TYR A 750 -23.28 9.99 -6.20
CA TYR A 750 -24.06 9.39 -7.28
C TYR A 750 -25.27 8.66 -6.71
N GLU A 751 -26.41 8.73 -7.40
CA GLU A 751 -27.63 7.99 -7.05
C GLU A 751 -28.41 7.61 -8.32
N ASN A 752 -28.86 6.36 -8.38
CA ASN A 752 -29.76 5.87 -9.42
C ASN A 752 -30.85 5.00 -8.80
N THR A 753 -32.12 5.32 -9.08
CA THR A 753 -33.28 4.67 -8.45
C THR A 753 -34.06 3.75 -9.39
N ALA A 754 -33.56 3.44 -10.59
CA ALA A 754 -34.30 2.62 -11.54
C ALA A 754 -33.36 1.83 -12.46
N VAL A 755 -32.48 1.02 -11.86
CA VAL A 755 -31.58 0.16 -12.63
C VAL A 755 -32.25 -1.19 -12.87
N SER A 756 -32.56 -1.53 -14.12
CA SER A 756 -33.17 -2.83 -14.48
C SER A 756 -32.14 -3.96 -14.66
N GLY A 757 -30.87 -3.61 -14.84
CA GLY A 757 -29.75 -4.55 -14.92
C GLY A 757 -29.04 -4.76 -13.57
N THR A 758 -27.97 -5.55 -13.57
CA THR A 758 -27.15 -5.80 -12.38
C THR A 758 -25.82 -5.04 -12.39
N SER A 759 -25.78 -3.92 -13.13
CA SER A 759 -24.64 -3.03 -13.22
C SER A 759 -25.04 -1.61 -13.58
N VAL A 760 -24.27 -0.62 -13.12
CA VAL A 760 -24.43 0.79 -13.50
C VAL A 760 -23.08 1.48 -13.55
N VAL A 761 -22.89 2.39 -14.52
CA VAL A 761 -21.71 3.26 -14.60
C VAL A 761 -22.02 4.56 -13.87
N CYS A 762 -21.14 4.96 -12.95
CA CYS A 762 -21.27 6.24 -12.26
C CYS A 762 -20.82 7.40 -13.14
N ASP A 763 -21.38 8.58 -12.89
CA ASP A 763 -20.82 9.83 -13.39
C ASP A 763 -19.38 10.05 -12.88
N LEU A 764 -18.64 10.96 -13.52
CA LEU A 764 -17.25 11.27 -13.15
C LEU A 764 -17.14 11.69 -11.68
N LEU A 765 -16.62 10.79 -10.85
CA LEU A 765 -16.32 11.02 -9.44
C LEU A 765 -15.03 11.85 -9.29
N SER A 766 -14.88 12.54 -8.16
CA SER A 766 -13.66 13.31 -7.88
C SER A 766 -12.44 12.37 -7.77
N PRO A 767 -11.27 12.77 -8.30
CA PRO A 767 -10.05 11.96 -8.25
C PRO A 767 -9.51 11.81 -6.82
N ASN A 768 -8.76 10.73 -6.58
CA ASN A 768 -8.10 10.44 -5.30
C ASN A 768 -9.02 10.51 -4.07
N THR A 769 -10.30 10.20 -4.25
CA THR A 769 -11.34 10.36 -3.22
C THR A 769 -11.90 9.00 -2.85
N SER A 770 -12.04 8.74 -1.55
CA SER A 770 -12.68 7.53 -1.05
C SER A 770 -14.21 7.68 -1.08
N TYR A 771 -14.88 6.69 -1.65
CA TYR A 771 -16.33 6.59 -1.71
C TYR A 771 -16.83 5.30 -1.07
N TYR A 772 -18.04 5.36 -0.54
CA TYR A 772 -18.84 4.25 -0.06
C TYR A 772 -20.02 4.04 -1.00
N TRP A 773 -20.36 2.80 -1.31
CA TRP A 773 -21.51 2.48 -2.15
C TRP A 773 -22.32 1.30 -1.60
N ARG A 774 -23.61 1.33 -1.92
CA ARG A 774 -24.60 0.32 -1.53
C ARG A 774 -25.70 0.20 -2.58
N VAL A 775 -26.35 -0.96 -2.64
CA VAL A 775 -27.44 -1.25 -3.60
C VAL A 775 -28.58 -2.03 -2.91
N ARG A 776 -29.83 -1.74 -3.27
CA ARG A 776 -31.01 -2.50 -2.82
C ARG A 776 -31.88 -2.90 -4.01
N SER A 777 -32.71 -3.92 -3.83
CA SER A 777 -33.65 -4.40 -4.85
C SER A 777 -35.03 -3.81 -4.67
N VAL A 778 -35.78 -3.77 -5.77
CA VAL A 778 -37.10 -3.14 -5.88
C VAL A 778 -38.04 -4.05 -6.66
N ASN A 779 -39.29 -4.12 -6.22
CA ASN A 779 -40.41 -4.66 -6.98
C ASN A 779 -41.72 -3.91 -6.60
N PRO A 780 -42.87 -4.20 -7.21
CA PRO A 780 -44.14 -3.55 -6.87
C PRO A 780 -44.57 -3.68 -5.41
N ALA A 781 -44.08 -4.67 -4.66
CA ALA A 781 -44.36 -4.83 -3.24
C ALA A 781 -43.50 -3.92 -2.35
N GLY A 782 -42.37 -3.43 -2.85
CA GLY A 782 -41.50 -2.48 -2.16
C GLY A 782 -40.01 -2.74 -2.37
N PHE A 783 -39.20 -2.34 -1.38
CA PHE A 783 -37.74 -2.39 -1.44
C PHE A 783 -37.18 -3.41 -0.45
N SER A 784 -36.04 -4.02 -0.79
CA SER A 784 -35.22 -4.74 0.18
C SER A 784 -34.36 -3.79 1.01
N ASN A 785 -33.71 -4.32 2.05
CA ASN A 785 -32.61 -3.62 2.71
C ASN A 785 -31.49 -3.29 1.71
N TYR A 786 -30.76 -2.21 1.96
CA TYR A 786 -29.49 -2.01 1.24
C TYR A 786 -28.49 -3.11 1.58
N SER A 787 -27.66 -3.44 0.60
CA SER A 787 -26.43 -4.21 0.83
C SER A 787 -25.57 -3.52 1.89
N GLY A 788 -24.59 -4.27 2.43
CA GLY A 788 -23.54 -3.67 3.23
C GLY A 788 -22.82 -2.53 2.50
N ASN A 789 -22.18 -1.63 3.25
CA ASN A 789 -21.40 -0.56 2.65
C ASN A 789 -20.07 -1.11 2.14
N ARG A 790 -19.78 -0.95 0.85
CA ARG A 790 -18.44 -1.20 0.30
C ARG A 790 -17.72 0.11 0.03
N ARG A 791 -16.42 0.14 0.30
CA ARG A 791 -15.55 1.29 0.06
C ARG A 791 -14.69 1.07 -1.19
N PHE A 792 -14.40 2.13 -1.94
CA PHE A 792 -13.33 2.17 -2.94
C PHE A 792 -12.69 3.56 -2.97
N THR A 793 -11.52 3.70 -3.60
CA THR A 793 -10.85 5.00 -3.80
C THR A 793 -10.57 5.21 -5.28
N THR A 794 -11.00 6.35 -5.81
CA THR A 794 -10.76 6.73 -7.21
C THR A 794 -9.29 7.05 -7.45
N GLY A 795 -8.78 6.76 -8.65
CA GLY A 795 -7.49 7.22 -9.13
C GLY A 795 -7.61 8.59 -9.81
N THR A 796 -6.86 8.77 -10.90
CA THR A 796 -6.93 9.97 -11.77
C THR A 796 -7.40 9.66 -13.18
N ALA A 797 -7.49 8.38 -13.55
CA ALA A 797 -7.86 7.94 -14.89
C ALA A 797 -9.39 7.86 -15.08
N VAL A 798 -9.85 8.24 -16.27
CA VAL A 798 -11.18 7.91 -16.77
C VAL A 798 -11.04 6.69 -17.68
N ASP A 799 -11.90 5.69 -17.48
CA ASP A 799 -11.95 4.52 -18.34
C ASP A 799 -12.58 4.91 -19.67
N ASN A 800 -11.90 4.66 -20.79
CA ASN A 800 -12.45 4.85 -22.13
C ASN A 800 -12.72 3.46 -22.68
N ASP A 801 -13.97 3.02 -22.62
CA ASP A 801 -14.39 1.89 -23.43
C ASP A 801 -15.59 2.29 -24.29
N ASP A 802 -15.27 2.44 -25.58
CA ASP A 802 -16.11 1.99 -26.69
C ASP A 802 -16.82 0.68 -26.31
N GLU A 803 -18.03 0.46 -26.83
CA GLU A 803 -18.87 -0.70 -26.58
C GLU A 803 -18.11 -2.04 -26.54
N VAL A 804 -17.67 -2.45 -25.34
CA VAL A 804 -17.36 -3.85 -25.06
C VAL A 804 -18.70 -4.55 -24.89
N THR A 805 -19.26 -5.03 -26.00
CA THR A 805 -20.31 -6.04 -25.97
C THR A 805 -19.78 -7.22 -25.15
N SER A 806 -20.38 -7.43 -23.97
CA SER A 806 -20.09 -8.59 -23.13
C SER A 806 -20.26 -9.89 -23.93
N PRO A 807 -19.46 -10.94 -23.67
CA PRO A 807 -19.64 -12.21 -24.35
C PRO A 807 -21.06 -12.72 -24.05
N ALA A 808 -21.87 -12.87 -25.09
CA ALA A 808 -23.21 -13.39 -24.92
C ALA A 808 -23.13 -14.78 -24.24
N ILE A 809 -23.99 -15.02 -23.26
CA ILE A 809 -24.12 -16.32 -22.60
C ILE A 809 -25.45 -16.95 -23.00
N ASN A 810 -25.51 -18.29 -23.03
CA ASN A 810 -26.79 -18.97 -23.18
C ASN A 810 -27.58 -18.83 -21.87
N SER A 811 -28.79 -18.28 -21.93
CA SER A 811 -29.70 -18.21 -20.77
C SER A 811 -31.16 -18.19 -21.21
N LEU A 812 -32.04 -18.88 -20.48
CA LEU A 812 -33.49 -18.84 -20.68
C LEU A 812 -34.14 -18.06 -19.54
N ALA A 813 -34.85 -16.96 -19.82
CA ALA A 813 -35.51 -16.16 -18.81
C ALA A 813 -36.82 -16.80 -18.33
N GLN A 814 -37.29 -16.39 -17.15
CA GLN A 814 -38.63 -16.73 -16.69
C GLN A 814 -39.68 -16.04 -17.58
N ASN A 815 -40.70 -16.77 -18.03
CA ASN A 815 -41.77 -16.20 -18.85
C ASN A 815 -42.55 -15.14 -18.07
N TYR A 816 -42.98 -14.07 -18.74
CA TYR A 816 -43.79 -13.02 -18.14
C TYR A 816 -44.97 -12.64 -19.04
N PRO A 817 -46.20 -12.51 -18.50
CA PRO A 817 -46.57 -12.82 -17.11
C PRO A 817 -46.49 -14.32 -16.75
N ASN A 818 -46.37 -14.65 -15.47
CA ASN A 818 -46.49 -16.03 -14.95
C ASN A 818 -47.06 -16.01 -13.52
N PRO A 819 -48.28 -16.50 -13.24
CA PRO A 819 -49.20 -17.14 -14.18
C PRO A 819 -49.72 -16.19 -15.28
N PHE A 820 -50.17 -16.74 -16.41
CA PHE A 820 -50.63 -15.95 -17.57
C PHE A 820 -51.99 -16.40 -18.11
N ASN A 821 -52.67 -15.51 -18.83
CA ASN A 821 -53.97 -15.75 -19.48
C ASN A 821 -54.20 -14.83 -20.71
N PRO A 822 -54.38 -15.34 -21.93
CA PRO A 822 -53.84 -16.59 -22.45
C PRO A 822 -52.40 -16.42 -22.98
N THR A 823 -51.85 -15.20 -22.96
CA THR A 823 -50.53 -14.89 -23.55
C THR A 823 -49.42 -14.68 -22.53
N THR A 824 -48.23 -15.22 -22.81
CA THR A 824 -46.99 -14.93 -22.09
C THR A 824 -45.83 -14.71 -23.05
N THR A 825 -44.85 -13.94 -22.61
CA THR A 825 -43.60 -13.70 -23.31
C THR A 825 -42.48 -14.56 -22.70
N ILE A 826 -41.67 -15.19 -23.55
CA ILE A 826 -40.51 -16.00 -23.21
C ILE A 826 -39.29 -15.36 -23.86
N SER A 827 -38.34 -14.91 -23.06
CA SER A 827 -37.09 -14.30 -23.55
C SER A 827 -35.90 -15.21 -23.26
N PHE A 828 -34.90 -15.21 -24.13
CA PHE A 828 -33.65 -15.96 -23.94
C PHE A 828 -32.48 -15.30 -24.65
N THR A 829 -31.27 -15.54 -24.13
CA THR A 829 -30.02 -15.12 -24.75
C THR A 829 -29.24 -16.29 -25.29
N VAL A 830 -28.51 -16.08 -26.39
CA VAL A 830 -27.66 -17.07 -27.04
C VAL A 830 -26.23 -16.57 -27.14
N LYS A 831 -25.28 -17.44 -26.82
CA LYS A 831 -23.84 -17.17 -26.89
C LYS A 831 -23.34 -17.04 -28.32
N ASP A 832 -23.86 -17.89 -29.21
CA ASP A 832 -23.51 -17.90 -30.63
C ASP A 832 -24.80 -17.75 -31.45
N PRO A 833 -25.07 -16.55 -32.02
CA PRO A 833 -26.26 -16.34 -32.82
C PRO A 833 -26.24 -17.11 -34.15
N ALA A 834 -25.10 -17.66 -34.57
CA ALA A 834 -25.03 -18.53 -35.75
C ALA A 834 -25.40 -19.99 -35.47
N GLY A 835 -25.52 -20.38 -34.19
CA GLY A 835 -25.88 -21.73 -33.77
C GLY A 835 -27.38 -22.02 -33.85
N LEU A 836 -27.74 -23.30 -34.05
CA LEU A 836 -29.15 -23.71 -34.01
C LEU A 836 -29.71 -23.62 -32.59
N VAL A 837 -30.94 -23.10 -32.49
CA VAL A 837 -31.69 -23.00 -31.23
C VAL A 837 -33.11 -23.51 -31.43
N ASP A 838 -33.54 -24.36 -30.50
CA ASP A 838 -34.90 -24.88 -30.39
C ASP A 838 -35.54 -24.39 -29.09
N VAL A 839 -36.73 -23.79 -29.18
CA VAL A 839 -37.57 -23.44 -28.03
C VAL A 839 -38.93 -24.11 -28.15
N SER A 840 -39.20 -25.04 -27.25
CA SER A 840 -40.38 -25.90 -27.27
C SER A 840 -41.11 -25.92 -25.93
N ILE A 841 -42.44 -26.05 -25.99
CA ILE A 841 -43.34 -26.13 -24.83
C ILE A 841 -43.87 -27.55 -24.69
N TYR A 842 -43.91 -28.05 -23.46
CA TYR A 842 -44.35 -29.38 -23.08
C TYR A 842 -45.41 -29.32 -21.98
N ASN A 843 -46.30 -30.31 -21.96
CA ASN A 843 -47.25 -30.49 -20.86
C ASN A 843 -46.59 -31.21 -19.67
N GLN A 844 -47.32 -31.34 -18.56
CA GLN A 844 -46.85 -32.04 -17.35
C GLN A 844 -46.46 -33.52 -17.54
N ARG A 845 -46.88 -34.16 -18.65
CA ARG A 845 -46.50 -35.53 -19.02
C ARG A 845 -45.26 -35.57 -19.92
N GLY A 846 -44.64 -34.41 -20.20
CA GLY A 846 -43.49 -34.28 -21.10
C GLY A 846 -43.85 -34.38 -22.58
N GLN A 847 -45.13 -34.35 -22.94
CA GLN A 847 -45.55 -34.37 -24.35
C GLN A 847 -45.41 -32.96 -24.95
N LEU A 848 -44.88 -32.88 -26.17
CA LEU A 848 -44.73 -31.61 -26.89
C LEU A 848 -46.12 -31.00 -27.15
N VAL A 849 -46.26 -29.73 -26.80
CA VAL A 849 -47.49 -28.94 -26.96
C VAL A 849 -47.35 -27.98 -28.14
N ARG A 850 -46.25 -27.23 -28.17
CA ARG A 850 -45.97 -26.26 -29.24
C ARG A 850 -44.49 -26.04 -29.40
N ARG A 851 -44.02 -25.89 -30.64
CA ARG A 851 -42.65 -25.40 -30.92
C ARG A 851 -42.71 -23.92 -31.27
N LEU A 852 -42.13 -23.07 -30.42
CA LEU A 852 -42.17 -21.62 -30.59
C LEU A 852 -41.08 -21.10 -31.53
N PHE A 853 -39.92 -21.76 -31.55
CA PHE A 853 -38.80 -21.38 -32.40
C PHE A 853 -37.92 -22.60 -32.68
N SER A 854 -37.38 -22.67 -33.91
CA SER A 854 -36.43 -23.70 -34.35
C SER A 854 -35.65 -23.13 -35.52
N GLY A 855 -34.42 -22.73 -35.30
CA GLY A 855 -33.58 -22.16 -36.35
C GLY A 855 -32.38 -21.38 -35.81
N VAL A 856 -31.73 -20.63 -36.69
CA VAL A 856 -30.62 -19.75 -36.34
C VAL A 856 -31.16 -18.40 -35.88
N PRO A 857 -30.89 -17.97 -34.64
CA PRO A 857 -31.39 -16.71 -34.09
C PRO A 857 -30.68 -15.51 -34.73
N HIS A 858 -31.43 -14.52 -35.25
CA HIS A 858 -30.82 -13.35 -35.91
C HIS A 858 -30.16 -12.36 -34.93
N ASN A 859 -30.41 -12.48 -33.62
CA ASN A 859 -29.90 -11.60 -32.56
C ASN A 859 -29.55 -12.42 -31.30
N ASN A 860 -28.67 -11.88 -30.44
CA ASN A 860 -28.25 -12.53 -29.19
C ASN A 860 -29.34 -12.57 -28.11
N LEU A 861 -30.34 -11.69 -28.18
CA LEU A 861 -31.52 -11.68 -27.30
C LEU A 861 -32.76 -11.88 -28.17
N ILE A 862 -33.53 -12.91 -27.87
CA ILE A 862 -34.78 -13.22 -28.57
C ILE A 862 -35.93 -13.23 -27.58
N THR A 863 -37.08 -12.76 -28.05
CA THR A 863 -38.33 -12.74 -27.32
C THR A 863 -39.43 -13.39 -28.17
N LEU A 864 -40.08 -14.41 -27.61
CA LEU A 864 -41.13 -15.20 -28.23
C LEU A 864 -42.42 -15.06 -27.42
N VAL A 865 -43.57 -14.98 -28.10
CA VAL A 865 -44.87 -14.94 -27.43
C VAL A 865 -45.56 -16.29 -27.60
N TRP A 866 -46.05 -16.85 -26.50
CA TRP A 866 -46.97 -17.98 -26.53
C TRP A 866 -48.38 -17.50 -26.15
N ASP A 867 -49.37 -17.92 -26.92
CA ASP A 867 -50.78 -17.52 -26.82
C ASP A 867 -51.67 -18.58 -26.15
N GLY A 868 -51.08 -19.62 -25.55
CA GLY A 868 -51.83 -20.70 -24.91
C GLY A 868 -52.48 -21.67 -25.90
N THR A 869 -51.97 -21.81 -27.12
CA THR A 869 -52.43 -22.81 -28.11
C THR A 869 -51.35 -23.85 -28.44
N ASP A 870 -51.77 -25.03 -28.93
CA ASP A 870 -50.89 -26.07 -29.46
C ASP A 870 -50.46 -25.80 -30.92
N ASP A 871 -49.63 -26.68 -31.51
CA ASP A 871 -49.17 -26.54 -32.91
C ASP A 871 -50.31 -26.58 -33.96
N MET A 872 -51.51 -27.06 -33.61
CA MET A 872 -52.70 -27.03 -34.47
C MET A 872 -53.56 -25.78 -34.24
N GLY A 873 -53.11 -24.83 -33.40
CA GLY A 873 -53.83 -23.61 -33.03
C GLY A 873 -54.99 -23.83 -32.06
N SER A 874 -55.10 -25.01 -31.45
CA SER A 874 -56.15 -25.31 -30.48
C SER A 874 -55.75 -24.85 -29.08
N ALA A 875 -56.66 -24.19 -28.36
CA ALA A 875 -56.39 -23.69 -27.00
C ALA A 875 -56.14 -24.84 -26.02
N VAL A 876 -55.10 -24.69 -25.19
CA VAL A 876 -54.75 -25.67 -24.16
C VAL A 876 -55.47 -25.37 -22.82
N GLY A 877 -55.49 -26.33 -21.90
CA GLY A 877 -56.17 -26.20 -20.61
C GLY A 877 -55.37 -25.40 -19.57
N THR A 878 -56.04 -24.90 -18.53
CA THR A 878 -55.37 -24.39 -17.31
C THR A 878 -54.45 -25.46 -16.73
N GLY A 879 -53.21 -25.11 -16.41
CA GLY A 879 -52.27 -26.07 -15.85
C GLY A 879 -50.81 -25.63 -15.92
N LEU A 880 -49.94 -26.53 -15.42
CA LEU A 880 -48.49 -26.37 -15.47
C LEU A 880 -47.95 -26.84 -16.83
N TYR A 881 -47.17 -25.97 -17.45
CA TYR A 881 -46.42 -26.24 -18.67
C TYR A 881 -44.93 -26.04 -18.42
N LEU A 882 -44.12 -26.75 -19.19
CA LEU A 882 -42.67 -26.60 -19.21
C LEU A 882 -42.27 -26.00 -20.55
N TYR A 883 -41.32 -25.08 -20.57
CA TYR A 883 -40.68 -24.64 -21.81
C TYR A 883 -39.18 -24.84 -21.71
N ARG A 884 -38.59 -25.27 -22.81
CA ARG A 884 -37.20 -25.69 -22.87
C ARG A 884 -36.51 -25.05 -24.06
N MET A 885 -35.31 -24.52 -23.79
CA MET A 885 -34.37 -24.05 -24.78
C MET A 885 -33.27 -25.08 -24.95
N GLU A 886 -32.96 -25.45 -26.20
CA GLU A 886 -31.86 -26.33 -26.57
C GLU A 886 -30.97 -25.62 -27.60
N THR A 887 -29.67 -25.63 -27.35
CA THR A 887 -28.63 -25.23 -28.30
C THR A 887 -27.37 -26.08 -28.07
N VAL A 888 -26.33 -25.90 -28.89
CA VAL A 888 -25.11 -26.72 -28.86
C VAL A 888 -24.48 -26.68 -27.45
N GLY A 889 -24.49 -27.82 -26.77
CA GLY A 889 -23.90 -27.97 -25.43
C GLY A 889 -24.67 -27.29 -24.29
N TYR A 890 -25.91 -26.82 -24.52
CA TYR A 890 -26.70 -26.13 -23.51
C TYR A 890 -28.19 -26.47 -23.59
N THR A 891 -28.79 -26.79 -22.45
CA THR A 891 -30.22 -27.04 -22.32
C THR A 891 -30.72 -26.47 -21.00
N GLU A 892 -31.72 -25.58 -21.06
CA GLU A 892 -32.37 -25.03 -19.87
C GLU A 892 -33.89 -25.22 -20.00
N THR A 893 -34.54 -25.67 -18.91
CA THR A 893 -35.99 -25.89 -18.85
C THR A 893 -36.57 -25.07 -17.70
N ARG A 894 -37.66 -24.36 -17.97
CA ARG A 894 -38.41 -23.57 -16.98
C ARG A 894 -39.88 -23.92 -16.98
N LYS A 895 -40.57 -23.53 -15.91
CA LYS A 895 -41.98 -23.85 -15.66
C LYS A 895 -42.84 -22.60 -15.83
N MET A 896 -44.05 -22.76 -16.36
CA MET A 896 -45.04 -21.70 -16.49
C MET A 896 -46.43 -22.22 -16.16
N ILE A 897 -47.29 -21.35 -15.63
CA ILE A 897 -48.64 -21.67 -15.17
C ILE A 897 -49.63 -20.89 -16.03
N MET A 898 -50.45 -21.60 -16.80
CA MET A 898 -51.55 -21.01 -17.55
C MET A 898 -52.81 -21.06 -16.69
N ILE A 899 -53.52 -19.95 -16.59
CA ILE A 899 -54.82 -19.85 -15.92
C ILE A 899 -55.84 -19.35 -16.94
N LYS A 900 -57.04 -19.93 -16.96
CA LYS A 900 -58.17 -19.45 -17.77
C LYS A 900 -58.98 -18.39 -17.05
#